data_AF-A0A1G5PQK3-F1
#
_entry.id   AF-A0A1G5PQK3-F1
#
_cell.length_a   1.000
_cell.length_b   1.000
_cell.length_c   1.000
_cell.angle_alpha   90.00
_cell.angle_beta   90.00
_cell.angle_gamma   90.00
#
_symmetry.space_group_name_H-M   'P 1'
#
loop_
_entity.id
_entity.type
_entity.pdbx_description
1 polymer ?
#
loop_
_entity_poly.entity_id
_entity_poly.type
_entity_poly.pdbx_seq_one_letter_code
_entity_poly.pdbx_strand_id
1 'polypeptide(L)'
;MFNLFNLLNKNKIWDFAGGIHPPEMKLQSSQAPLRIAPLPEELIIPLQQHLGTEGELLVKAGDKVLKGQPLTFGTGRIVPVHASTSGTIIAIEPCITAHPSGLKELCVRLCPDGADQWCERIQTLDYQALDTETILNRIHQAGIAGLGGAGFPTAAKLQSGRHGLKTLIINAAECEPYITADDRLMQEHAGELIEGIRILEHLLKPEQILIGIEDNKPEAIKALKTALKGDKSIIVRVIPTKYPSGGAKQLTKILTGKEVPSGGRSSTIGVLMQNVGTVVAIKRAIIDGEPLIERVVTLTGEAVASPGNFWARLGTPVQFLLQLAGFEPQSEQMVIMGGPLMGFTLPDLNVPIVKISNCILAPSHQEMDSNTAEEACIRCGLCVEACPARLLPQQLYWFSRGQEHEKARDHNLFDCIECGACAYVCPSNIPLVQYYRQEKAEIRALDQENRRSTEAKIRFEAKQARMEREKLAREERHKKSAVQVDDKDKSAVQNALSRVKEKQANAGKTVTIEPGQVPDNSTAIAARQARKEQLRARQAEKQAAEDISIAPSEPTSAEDPRKAALAAAIARAKAKKAAQNQEVAPSLEAREPESTASEKQDPRKDAVAAAIARVKAKKAQTQQLTETQPATPPAEETDPRKAAVAAAIARVKAKKAQTQQLTEAPAATPPVEETDPRKAAVAAAIARVKAKKAQTQQLTETQPATPPVEETDPRKAAVAAAIARVKAKKAQTQQLTEIQSEAPPAEETDPRKAAIAAAIARVKAKKDAQEQQKISIE
;
A
#
# COMPACT_ATOMS: atom_id res chain seq x y z
N MET A 1 -33.99 -27.88 36.51
CA MET A 1 -32.87 -27.24 37.26
C MET A 1 -31.90 -26.66 36.26
N PHE A 2 -31.68 -25.33 36.29
CA PHE A 2 -30.77 -24.68 35.35
C PHE A 2 -29.31 -25.02 35.65
N ASN A 3 -28.53 -25.16 34.58
CA ASN A 3 -27.15 -25.67 34.61
C ASN A 3 -26.16 -24.59 35.11
N LEU A 4 -26.27 -24.25 36.39
CA LEU A 4 -25.48 -23.18 37.04
C LEU A 4 -23.97 -23.48 37.02
N PHE A 5 -23.58 -24.76 36.99
CA PHE A 5 -22.20 -25.20 36.85
C PHE A 5 -21.58 -24.86 35.48
N ASN A 6 -22.38 -24.75 34.41
CA ASN A 6 -21.87 -24.34 33.08
C ASN A 6 -21.48 -22.86 32.99
N LEU A 7 -21.85 -22.02 33.96
CA LEU A 7 -21.36 -20.64 34.07
C LEU A 7 -19.95 -20.55 34.69
N LEU A 8 -19.51 -21.59 35.40
CA LEU A 8 -18.18 -21.69 36.02
C LEU A 8 -17.17 -22.48 35.17
N ASN A 9 -17.61 -23.04 34.04
CA ASN A 9 -16.79 -23.91 33.21
C ASN A 9 -15.76 -23.13 32.37
N LYS A 10 -14.46 -23.32 32.67
CA LYS A 10 -13.31 -22.84 31.86
C LYS A 10 -13.32 -23.33 30.39
N ASN A 11 -14.22 -24.24 30.05
CA ASN A 11 -14.42 -24.84 28.73
C ASN A 11 -15.66 -24.31 27.98
N LYS A 12 -16.32 -23.25 28.46
CA LYS A 12 -17.45 -22.64 27.75
C LYS A 12 -17.00 -22.16 26.36
N ILE A 13 -17.81 -22.48 25.36
CA ILE A 13 -17.73 -21.95 24.00
C ILE A 13 -18.92 -21.00 23.83
N TRP A 14 -18.72 -19.90 23.11
CA TRP A 14 -19.76 -18.93 22.79
C TRP A 14 -20.11 -19.01 21.30
N ASP A 15 -21.30 -18.54 20.92
CA ASP A 15 -21.69 -18.38 19.52
C ASP A 15 -21.56 -16.92 19.06
N PHE A 16 -21.57 -16.71 17.73
CA PHE A 16 -21.65 -15.41 17.08
C PHE A 16 -22.89 -15.34 16.18
N ALA A 17 -23.44 -14.13 16.01
CA ALA A 17 -24.63 -13.91 15.19
C ALA A 17 -24.32 -14.05 13.70
N GLY A 18 -25.30 -14.52 12.92
CA GLY A 18 -25.14 -14.79 11.49
C GLY A 18 -24.15 -15.90 11.18
N GLY A 19 -23.56 -15.85 9.99
CA GLY A 19 -22.81 -16.96 9.41
C GLY A 19 -23.68 -17.91 8.57
N ILE A 20 -23.05 -18.87 7.91
CA ILE A 20 -23.65 -19.83 6.98
C ILE A 20 -23.00 -21.21 7.12
N HIS A 21 -23.64 -22.24 6.55
CA HIS A 21 -23.17 -23.62 6.51
C HIS A 21 -23.09 -24.12 5.06
N PRO A 22 -22.10 -23.66 4.27
CA PRO A 22 -21.85 -24.18 2.92
C PRO A 22 -21.37 -25.64 2.98
N PRO A 23 -21.53 -26.44 1.91
CA PRO A 23 -20.89 -27.75 1.79
C PRO A 23 -19.37 -27.63 1.98
N GLU A 24 -18.79 -28.46 2.84
CA GLU A 24 -17.41 -28.27 3.28
C GLU A 24 -16.38 -28.62 2.20
N MET A 25 -16.67 -29.62 1.36
CA MET A 25 -15.83 -30.08 0.24
C MET A 25 -14.37 -30.41 0.62
N LYS A 26 -14.10 -30.78 1.89
CA LYS A 26 -12.74 -31.06 2.39
C LYS A 26 -12.22 -32.48 2.10
N LEU A 27 -13.09 -33.50 2.10
CA LEU A 27 -12.68 -34.92 2.07
C LEU A 27 -11.80 -35.30 0.87
N GLN A 28 -12.05 -34.69 -0.29
CA GLN A 28 -11.28 -34.87 -1.53
C GLN A 28 -9.79 -34.53 -1.38
N SER A 29 -9.40 -33.65 -0.46
CA SER A 29 -8.01 -33.18 -0.30
C SER A 29 -7.44 -33.39 1.11
N SER A 30 -8.28 -33.54 2.15
CA SER A 30 -7.85 -33.74 3.54
C SER A 30 -7.34 -35.16 3.85
N GLN A 31 -7.67 -36.16 3.04
CA GLN A 31 -7.22 -37.54 3.23
C GLN A 31 -5.91 -37.86 2.48
N ALA A 32 -5.57 -37.09 1.45
CA ALA A 32 -4.33 -37.25 0.70
C ALA A 32 -3.11 -36.81 1.56
N PRO A 33 -2.00 -37.56 1.57
CA PRO A 33 -0.78 -37.15 2.25
C PRO A 33 -0.19 -35.88 1.60
N LEU A 34 0.49 -35.07 2.41
CA LEU A 34 1.15 -33.85 1.97
C LEU A 34 2.32 -34.18 1.03
N ARG A 35 2.22 -33.68 -0.21
CA ARG A 35 3.23 -33.89 -1.26
C ARG A 35 4.28 -32.76 -1.23
N ILE A 36 5.47 -33.01 -1.75
CA ILE A 36 6.48 -31.97 -2.00
C ILE A 36 6.45 -31.66 -3.49
N ALA A 37 6.25 -30.40 -3.87
CA ALA A 37 6.34 -30.00 -5.27
C ALA A 37 7.82 -29.99 -5.72
N PRO A 38 8.17 -30.59 -6.87
CA PRO A 38 9.48 -30.42 -7.48
C PRO A 38 9.76 -28.94 -7.84
N LEU A 39 11.02 -28.62 -8.11
CA LEU A 39 11.39 -27.29 -8.58
C LEU A 39 10.90 -27.10 -10.04
N PRO A 40 10.23 -25.98 -10.36
CA PRO A 40 9.94 -25.61 -11.75
C PRO A 40 11.21 -25.13 -12.47
N GLU A 41 11.16 -25.01 -13.80
CA GLU A 41 12.23 -24.40 -14.60
C GLU A 41 12.53 -22.94 -14.21
N GLU A 42 11.52 -22.25 -13.68
CA GLU A 42 11.62 -20.86 -13.26
C GLU A 42 10.69 -20.54 -12.07
N LEU A 43 11.18 -19.67 -11.19
CA LEU A 43 10.44 -19.08 -10.07
C LEU A 43 10.29 -17.57 -10.28
N ILE A 44 9.07 -17.06 -10.24
CA ILE A 44 8.74 -15.63 -10.35
C ILE A 44 8.46 -15.13 -8.93
N ILE A 45 9.37 -14.40 -8.30
CA ILE A 45 9.28 -14.03 -6.88
C ILE A 45 8.92 -12.53 -6.77
N PRO A 46 7.65 -12.15 -6.46
CA PRO A 46 7.28 -10.75 -6.27
C PRO A 46 7.94 -10.15 -5.03
N LEU A 47 8.29 -8.86 -5.08
CA LEU A 47 8.77 -8.17 -3.88
C LEU A 47 7.63 -7.86 -2.90
N GLN A 48 6.42 -7.62 -3.42
CA GLN A 48 5.24 -7.25 -2.65
C GLN A 48 4.41 -8.48 -2.22
N GLN A 49 4.80 -9.14 -1.13
CA GLN A 49 4.11 -10.35 -0.62
C GLN A 49 3.47 -10.16 0.78
N HIS A 50 3.17 -8.92 1.16
CA HIS A 50 2.69 -8.56 2.49
C HIS A 50 2.05 -7.16 2.55
N LEU A 51 1.38 -6.82 3.66
CA LEU A 51 0.79 -5.49 3.89
C LEU A 51 1.80 -4.35 4.16
N GLY A 52 3.11 -4.61 4.20
CA GLY A 52 4.16 -3.58 4.12
C GLY A 52 4.39 -3.11 2.69
N THR A 53 5.23 -2.09 2.50
CA THR A 53 5.76 -1.71 1.17
C THR A 53 6.90 -2.63 0.76
N GLU A 54 7.21 -2.71 -0.54
CA GLU A 54 8.35 -3.46 -1.09
C GLU A 54 9.68 -3.18 -0.38
N GLY A 55 10.55 -4.19 -0.33
CA GLY A 55 11.91 -4.09 0.20
C GLY A 55 12.93 -3.63 -0.83
N GLU A 56 14.07 -3.12 -0.35
CA GLU A 56 15.20 -2.72 -1.19
C GLU A 56 15.91 -3.95 -1.76
N LEU A 57 16.18 -3.99 -3.07
CA LEU A 57 16.82 -5.12 -3.73
C LEU A 57 18.29 -5.29 -3.30
N LEU A 58 18.67 -6.53 -2.98
CA LEU A 58 20.05 -6.93 -2.64
C LEU A 58 20.78 -7.64 -3.78
N VAL A 59 20.08 -7.92 -4.88
CA VAL A 59 20.58 -8.69 -6.03
C VAL A 59 20.30 -7.96 -7.36
N LYS A 60 21.01 -8.37 -8.41
CA LYS A 60 20.82 -7.94 -9.80
C LYS A 60 20.72 -9.16 -10.73
N ALA A 61 20.26 -8.94 -11.96
CA ALA A 61 20.30 -9.97 -12.99
C ALA A 61 21.75 -10.44 -13.25
N GLY A 62 21.93 -11.75 -13.42
CA GLY A 62 23.22 -12.44 -13.54
C GLY A 62 23.83 -12.91 -12.21
N ASP A 63 23.32 -12.48 -11.05
CA ASP A 63 23.82 -12.97 -9.76
C ASP A 63 23.43 -14.43 -9.52
N LYS A 64 24.35 -15.20 -8.94
CA LYS A 64 24.03 -16.50 -8.33
C LYS A 64 23.54 -16.30 -6.90
N VAL A 65 22.52 -17.05 -6.50
CA VAL A 65 21.93 -17.02 -5.16
C VAL A 65 21.83 -18.42 -4.57
N LEU A 66 21.93 -18.51 -3.25
CA LEU A 66 21.70 -19.73 -2.48
C LEU A 66 20.27 -19.77 -1.93
N LYS A 67 19.74 -20.98 -1.71
CA LYS A 67 18.44 -21.19 -1.07
C LYS A 67 18.40 -20.53 0.30
N GLY A 68 17.36 -19.74 0.55
CA GLY A 68 17.20 -18.96 1.78
C GLY A 68 17.97 -17.65 1.82
N GLN A 69 18.78 -17.32 0.81
CA GLN A 69 19.45 -16.02 0.73
C GLN A 69 18.43 -14.88 0.60
N PRO A 70 18.54 -13.76 1.35
CA PRO A 70 17.66 -12.62 1.19
C PRO A 70 17.89 -11.94 -0.17
N LEU A 71 16.80 -11.77 -0.93
CA LEU A 71 16.76 -11.02 -2.19
C LEU A 71 16.43 -9.54 -1.95
N THR A 72 15.78 -9.23 -0.84
CA THR A 72 15.48 -7.86 -0.41
C THR A 72 15.85 -7.61 1.04
N PHE A 73 16.18 -6.36 1.34
CA PHE A 73 16.30 -5.81 2.68
C PHE A 73 15.04 -5.05 3.08
N GLY A 74 14.73 -5.06 4.37
CA GLY A 74 13.57 -4.38 4.92
C GLY A 74 13.71 -4.11 6.42
N THR A 75 12.95 -3.15 6.93
CA THR A 75 12.86 -2.86 8.36
C THR A 75 11.42 -2.61 8.81
N GLY A 76 11.15 -2.91 10.08
CA GLY A 76 9.88 -2.62 10.77
C GLY A 76 8.68 -3.40 10.24
N ARG A 77 8.05 -2.89 9.16
CA ARG A 77 6.89 -3.53 8.49
C ARG A 77 7.22 -4.03 7.08
N ILE A 78 8.43 -3.76 6.59
CA ILE A 78 8.96 -4.28 5.33
C ILE A 78 9.74 -5.54 5.70
N VAL A 79 9.24 -6.74 5.38
CA VAL A 79 9.95 -7.99 5.73
C VAL A 79 10.61 -8.58 4.49
N PRO A 80 11.86 -9.07 4.57
CA PRO A 80 12.58 -9.65 3.45
C PRO A 80 11.81 -10.71 2.65
N VAL A 81 12.17 -10.77 1.37
CA VAL A 81 11.84 -11.87 0.45
C VAL A 81 13.14 -12.60 0.13
N HIS A 82 13.08 -13.93 0.00
CA HIS A 82 14.25 -14.81 -0.09
C HIS A 82 14.23 -15.62 -1.38
N ALA A 83 15.41 -16.09 -1.80
CA ALA A 83 15.54 -17.06 -2.88
C ALA A 83 14.98 -18.40 -2.41
N SER A 84 13.96 -18.92 -3.11
CA SER A 84 13.28 -20.13 -2.66
C SER A 84 14.08 -21.41 -2.86
N THR A 85 15.12 -21.34 -3.70
CA THR A 85 16.09 -22.40 -4.01
C THR A 85 17.40 -21.76 -4.48
N SER A 86 18.46 -22.54 -4.72
CA SER A 86 19.70 -22.04 -5.34
C SER A 86 19.54 -21.90 -6.86
N GLY A 87 20.25 -20.94 -7.44
CA GLY A 87 20.19 -20.71 -8.88
C GLY A 87 20.75 -19.38 -9.32
N THR A 88 20.28 -18.90 -10.48
CA THR A 88 20.71 -17.64 -11.09
C THR A 88 19.53 -16.70 -11.28
N ILE A 89 19.70 -15.43 -10.90
CA ILE A 89 18.71 -14.37 -11.18
C ILE A 89 18.76 -14.04 -12.67
N ILE A 90 17.74 -14.44 -13.43
CA ILE A 90 17.71 -14.22 -14.88
C ILE A 90 17.23 -12.81 -15.24
N ALA A 91 16.32 -12.23 -14.46
CA ALA A 91 15.79 -10.89 -14.67
C ALA A 91 15.17 -10.31 -13.37
N ILE A 92 15.03 -8.99 -13.34
CA ILE A 92 14.23 -8.27 -12.33
C ILE A 92 13.34 -7.29 -13.09
N GLU A 93 12.05 -7.60 -13.20
CA GLU A 93 11.12 -6.90 -14.08
C GLU A 93 9.66 -6.96 -13.60
N PRO A 94 8.75 -6.11 -14.13
CA PRO A 94 7.33 -6.16 -13.78
C PRO A 94 6.62 -7.38 -14.38
N CYS A 95 6.26 -8.36 -13.54
CA CYS A 95 5.51 -9.55 -13.92
C CYS A 95 4.05 -9.48 -13.45
N ILE A 96 3.13 -10.20 -14.10
CA ILE A 96 1.74 -10.32 -13.64
C ILE A 96 1.75 -11.18 -12.37
N THR A 97 1.15 -10.68 -11.29
CA THR A 97 1.03 -11.40 -10.02
C THR A 97 -0.40 -11.83 -9.73
N ALA A 98 -0.60 -12.58 -8.64
CA ALA A 98 -1.92 -13.03 -8.20
C ALA A 98 -2.73 -11.87 -7.61
N HIS A 99 -3.17 -10.95 -8.47
CA HIS A 99 -4.04 -9.82 -8.16
C HIS A 99 -5.26 -9.83 -9.10
N PRO A 100 -6.51 -9.59 -8.62
CA PRO A 100 -7.73 -9.71 -9.43
C PRO A 100 -7.74 -8.88 -10.73
N SER A 101 -7.01 -7.77 -10.77
CA SER A 101 -6.94 -6.88 -11.94
C SER A 101 -5.74 -7.11 -12.86
N GLY A 102 -4.95 -8.18 -12.66
CA GLY A 102 -3.75 -8.46 -13.47
C GLY A 102 -2.68 -7.38 -13.41
N LEU A 103 -2.56 -6.69 -12.27
CA LEU A 103 -1.51 -5.69 -12.07
C LEU A 103 -0.13 -6.34 -12.19
N LYS A 104 0.83 -5.56 -12.71
CA LYS A 104 2.23 -5.95 -12.77
C LYS A 104 2.97 -5.38 -11.58
N GLU A 105 3.68 -6.24 -10.86
CA GLU A 105 4.51 -5.89 -9.71
C GLU A 105 5.96 -6.26 -9.98
N LEU A 106 6.91 -5.57 -9.34
CA LEU A 106 8.33 -5.87 -9.53
C LEU A 106 8.64 -7.26 -8.96
N CYS A 107 9.19 -8.12 -9.82
CA CYS A 107 9.48 -9.52 -9.50
C CYS A 107 10.94 -9.85 -9.82
N VAL A 108 11.52 -10.72 -9.00
CA VAL A 108 12.81 -11.36 -9.23
C VAL A 108 12.54 -12.71 -9.91
N ARG A 109 13.03 -12.88 -11.14
CA ARG A 109 12.93 -14.15 -11.89
C ARG A 109 14.19 -14.98 -11.61
N LEU A 110 14.00 -16.15 -11.03
CA LEU A 110 15.06 -17.07 -10.59
C LEU A 110 14.96 -18.38 -11.37
N CYS A 111 16.01 -18.73 -12.11
CA CYS A 111 16.15 -20.05 -12.72
C CYS A 111 16.92 -20.95 -11.74
N PRO A 112 16.32 -22.05 -11.23
CA PRO A 112 17.00 -22.96 -10.32
C PRO A 112 18.19 -23.67 -10.97
N ASP A 113 19.23 -23.96 -10.20
CA ASP A 113 20.38 -24.77 -10.66
C ASP A 113 20.20 -26.28 -10.41
N GLY A 114 19.11 -26.68 -9.76
CA GLY A 114 18.81 -28.06 -9.39
C GLY A 114 19.59 -28.58 -8.17
N ALA A 115 20.50 -27.78 -7.58
CA ALA A 115 21.28 -28.19 -6.41
C ALA A 115 20.54 -27.97 -5.08
N ASP A 116 19.55 -27.07 -5.05
CA ASP A 116 18.76 -26.66 -3.87
C ASP A 116 19.63 -26.28 -2.64
N GLN A 117 20.82 -25.74 -2.89
CA GLN A 117 21.87 -25.51 -1.91
C GLN A 117 21.55 -24.34 -0.98
N TRP A 118 21.46 -24.63 0.32
CA TRP A 118 21.25 -23.63 1.37
C TRP A 118 22.38 -22.61 1.50
N CYS A 119 22.01 -21.38 1.85
CA CYS A 119 22.92 -20.42 2.48
C CYS A 119 23.33 -20.89 3.89
N GLU A 120 24.20 -20.15 4.56
CA GLU A 120 24.45 -20.36 5.99
C GLU A 120 23.13 -20.21 6.77
N ARG A 121 22.83 -21.18 7.66
CA ARG A 121 21.62 -21.20 8.48
C ARG A 121 21.98 -21.11 9.95
N ILE A 122 21.44 -20.09 10.63
CA ILE A 122 21.63 -19.90 12.07
C ILE A 122 20.59 -20.75 12.81
N GLN A 123 20.96 -21.99 13.11
CA GLN A 123 20.13 -22.91 13.90
C GLN A 123 20.24 -22.58 15.39
N THR A 124 19.14 -22.73 16.14
CA THR A 124 19.16 -22.54 17.59
C THR A 124 18.15 -23.44 18.27
N LEU A 125 18.65 -24.59 18.73
CA LEU A 125 17.87 -25.60 19.45
C LEU A 125 17.36 -25.08 20.81
N ASP A 126 18.20 -24.32 21.53
CA ASP A 126 17.81 -23.61 22.75
C ASP A 126 17.47 -22.14 22.44
N TYR A 127 16.22 -21.91 22.03
CA TYR A 127 15.70 -20.56 21.85
C TYR A 127 15.38 -19.86 23.18
N GLN A 128 15.39 -20.56 24.33
CA GLN A 128 15.05 -19.99 25.63
C GLN A 128 16.20 -19.16 26.21
N ALA A 129 17.43 -19.41 25.76
CA ALA A 129 18.61 -18.59 26.00
C ALA A 129 18.66 -17.28 25.17
N LEU A 130 17.81 -17.14 24.13
CA LEU A 130 17.76 -15.92 23.32
C LEU A 130 16.91 -14.85 23.99
N ASP A 131 17.31 -13.59 23.85
CA ASP A 131 16.44 -12.48 24.22
C ASP A 131 15.28 -12.30 23.23
N THR A 132 14.23 -11.64 23.71
CA THR A 132 12.98 -11.39 22.97
C THR A 132 13.18 -10.58 21.68
N GLU A 133 14.15 -9.66 21.64
CA GLU A 133 14.41 -8.81 20.47
C GLU A 133 15.19 -9.58 19.41
N THR A 134 16.13 -10.43 19.81
CA THR A 134 16.79 -11.39 18.91
C THR A 134 15.79 -12.34 18.26
N ILE A 135 14.84 -12.91 19.01
CA ILE A 135 13.78 -13.77 18.44
C ILE A 135 12.91 -12.98 17.44
N LEU A 136 12.48 -11.76 17.79
CA LEU A 136 11.68 -10.92 16.89
C LEU A 136 12.43 -10.50 15.63
N ASN A 137 13.72 -10.16 15.75
CA ASN A 137 14.56 -9.83 14.61
C ASN A 137 14.75 -11.05 13.72
N ARG A 138 14.97 -12.25 14.25
CA ARG A 138 15.01 -13.49 13.44
C ARG A 138 13.70 -13.75 12.71
N ILE A 139 12.55 -13.62 13.36
CA ILE A 139 11.22 -13.73 12.72
C ILE A 139 11.04 -12.67 11.62
N HIS A 140 11.56 -11.46 11.82
CA HIS A 140 11.55 -10.39 10.83
C HIS A 140 12.45 -10.72 9.63
N GLN A 141 13.74 -11.02 9.87
CA GLN A 141 14.71 -11.33 8.82
C GLN A 141 14.32 -12.57 8.03
N ALA A 142 13.73 -13.59 8.66
CA ALA A 142 13.15 -14.76 7.99
C ALA A 142 11.97 -14.45 7.05
N GLY A 143 11.54 -13.18 6.95
CA GLY A 143 10.55 -12.73 5.97
C GLY A 143 9.11 -13.12 6.33
N ILE A 144 8.84 -13.52 7.58
CA ILE A 144 7.56 -14.13 7.94
C ILE A 144 6.43 -13.09 7.91
N ALA A 145 5.44 -13.37 7.07
CA ALA A 145 4.15 -12.69 7.05
C ALA A 145 3.03 -13.68 7.42
N GLY A 146 1.89 -13.18 7.89
CA GLY A 146 0.76 -14.03 8.28
C GLY A 146 0.16 -14.79 7.09
N LEU A 147 0.31 -16.12 7.10
CA LEU A 147 -0.06 -17.02 5.99
C LEU A 147 -1.57 -17.26 5.84
N GLY A 148 -2.37 -16.83 6.82
CA GLY A 148 -3.85 -16.86 6.77
C GLY A 148 -4.47 -15.75 5.90
N GLY A 149 -3.95 -15.56 4.69
CA GLY A 149 -4.49 -14.66 3.65
C GLY A 149 -4.10 -13.18 3.75
N ALA A 150 -4.08 -12.58 4.94
CA ALA A 150 -3.88 -11.12 5.07
C ALA A 150 -2.43 -10.63 4.90
N GLY A 151 -1.42 -11.51 4.94
CA GLY A 151 -0.01 -11.12 4.71
C GLY A 151 0.53 -10.05 5.68
N PHE A 152 0.07 -10.01 6.94
CA PHE A 152 0.55 -9.02 7.90
C PHE A 152 1.97 -9.37 8.40
N PRO A 153 2.95 -8.45 8.42
CA PRO A 153 4.31 -8.69 8.93
C PRO A 153 4.34 -9.26 10.36
N THR A 154 4.80 -10.50 10.51
CA THR A 154 4.58 -11.28 11.73
C THR A 154 5.32 -10.71 12.94
N ALA A 155 6.58 -10.29 12.80
CA ALA A 155 7.34 -9.66 13.89
C ALA A 155 6.66 -8.38 14.41
N ALA A 156 6.18 -7.50 13.53
CA ALA A 156 5.45 -6.28 13.93
C ALA A 156 4.14 -6.60 14.67
N LYS A 157 3.49 -7.74 14.34
CA LYS A 157 2.28 -8.20 15.00
C LYS A 157 2.57 -8.67 16.42
N LEU A 158 3.62 -9.47 16.57
CA LEU A 158 4.11 -9.99 17.84
C LEU A 158 4.58 -8.86 18.77
N GLN A 159 5.33 -7.88 18.24
CA GLN A 159 5.74 -6.67 18.99
C GLN A 159 4.53 -5.94 19.59
N SER A 160 3.41 -5.84 18.85
CA SER A 160 2.17 -5.21 19.35
C SER A 160 1.45 -5.99 20.45
N GLY A 161 1.85 -7.25 20.68
CA GLY A 161 1.33 -8.14 21.72
C GLY A 161 2.28 -8.38 22.91
N ARG A 162 3.42 -7.68 23.01
CA ARG A 162 4.41 -7.91 24.11
C ARG A 162 3.94 -7.48 25.49
N HIS A 163 2.94 -6.61 25.58
CA HIS A 163 2.48 -6.04 26.86
C HIS A 163 0.96 -6.21 26.99
N GLY A 164 0.51 -6.78 28.11
CA GLY A 164 -0.92 -6.96 28.41
C GLY A 164 -1.63 -8.05 27.60
N LEU A 165 -0.90 -8.99 26.99
CA LEU A 165 -1.49 -10.13 26.30
C LEU A 165 -2.08 -11.13 27.30
N LYS A 166 -3.39 -11.34 27.24
CA LYS A 166 -4.10 -12.31 28.07
C LYS A 166 -4.26 -13.65 27.35
N THR A 167 -4.57 -13.62 26.06
CA THR A 167 -4.88 -14.84 25.31
C THR A 167 -4.17 -14.86 23.97
N LEU A 168 -3.31 -15.86 23.78
CA LEU A 168 -2.81 -16.26 22.47
C LEU A 168 -3.79 -17.26 21.86
N ILE A 169 -4.33 -16.95 20.68
CA ILE A 169 -5.21 -17.83 19.90
C ILE A 169 -4.45 -18.34 18.68
N ILE A 170 -4.36 -19.65 18.52
CA ILE A 170 -3.94 -20.29 17.28
C ILE A 170 -5.21 -20.61 16.50
N ASN A 171 -5.36 -19.96 15.34
CA ASN A 171 -6.46 -20.15 14.42
C ASN A 171 -6.19 -21.36 13.55
N ALA A 172 -6.78 -22.47 13.96
CA ALA A 172 -6.83 -23.76 13.29
C ALA A 172 -8.23 -24.05 12.74
N ALA A 173 -9.09 -23.03 12.61
CA ALA A 173 -10.48 -23.20 12.19
C ALA A 173 -10.54 -23.61 10.70
N GLU A 174 -9.85 -22.88 9.81
CA GLU A 174 -9.85 -23.12 8.36
C GLU A 174 -11.26 -23.45 7.82
N CYS A 175 -12.17 -22.50 8.01
CA CYS A 175 -13.61 -22.66 7.78
C CYS A 175 -14.05 -22.47 6.32
N GLU A 176 -13.15 -22.02 5.44
CA GLU A 176 -13.44 -21.88 4.01
C GLU A 176 -13.61 -23.28 3.38
N PRO A 177 -14.65 -23.52 2.56
CA PRO A 177 -14.80 -24.76 1.81
C PRO A 177 -13.59 -25.09 0.94
N TYR A 178 -13.41 -26.37 0.60
CA TYR A 178 -12.32 -26.93 -0.21
C TYR A 178 -10.90 -26.87 0.42
N ILE A 179 -10.56 -25.82 1.16
CA ILE A 179 -9.21 -25.60 1.70
C ILE A 179 -8.90 -26.61 2.81
N THR A 180 -7.73 -27.25 2.76
CA THR A 180 -7.27 -28.26 3.74
C THR A 180 -5.77 -28.16 4.07
N ALA A 181 -5.13 -27.04 3.73
CA ALA A 181 -3.70 -26.79 3.89
C ALA A 181 -3.26 -26.74 5.36
N ASP A 182 -3.97 -26.01 6.22
CA ASP A 182 -3.69 -25.98 7.66
C ASP A 182 -4.14 -27.29 8.33
N ASP A 183 -5.20 -27.95 7.85
CA ASP A 183 -5.63 -29.28 8.32
C ASP A 183 -4.54 -30.35 8.11
N ARG A 184 -4.06 -30.54 6.88
CA ARG A 184 -2.93 -31.47 6.59
C ARG A 184 -1.68 -31.11 7.37
N LEU A 185 -1.37 -29.81 7.47
CA LEU A 185 -0.20 -29.34 8.24
C LEU A 185 -0.32 -29.69 9.73
N MET A 186 -1.52 -29.65 10.32
CA MET A 186 -1.75 -30.14 11.68
C MET A 186 -1.69 -31.66 11.79
N GLN A 187 -2.20 -32.40 10.81
CA GLN A 187 -2.16 -33.87 10.84
C GLN A 187 -0.73 -34.42 10.82
N GLU A 188 0.13 -33.84 9.97
CA GLU A 188 1.50 -34.36 9.74
C GLU A 188 2.58 -33.64 10.55
N HIS A 189 2.42 -32.33 10.82
CA HIS A 189 3.42 -31.50 11.48
C HIS A 189 2.94 -30.90 12.82
N ALA A 190 2.00 -31.56 13.52
CA ALA A 190 1.54 -31.16 14.85
C ALA A 190 2.69 -30.82 15.83
N GLY A 191 3.77 -31.60 15.82
CA GLY A 191 4.94 -31.36 16.66
C GLY A 191 5.64 -30.03 16.37
N GLU A 192 5.81 -29.66 15.09
CA GLU A 192 6.36 -28.36 14.70
C GLU A 192 5.44 -27.21 15.11
N LEU A 193 4.11 -27.41 15.02
CA LEU A 193 3.15 -26.41 15.49
C LEU A 193 3.26 -26.19 17.01
N ILE A 194 3.25 -27.26 17.82
CA ILE A 194 3.36 -27.13 19.28
C ILE A 194 4.68 -26.43 19.68
N GLU A 195 5.79 -26.73 19.03
CA GLU A 195 7.06 -26.07 19.36
C GLU A 195 7.09 -24.59 18.90
N GLY A 196 6.46 -24.27 17.77
CA GLY A 196 6.21 -22.88 17.37
C GLY A 196 5.31 -22.11 18.36
N ILE A 197 4.35 -22.79 18.99
CA ILE A 197 3.53 -22.21 20.06
C ILE A 197 4.37 -21.92 21.31
N ARG A 198 5.31 -22.80 21.69
CA ARG A 198 6.21 -22.58 22.84
C ARG A 198 7.19 -21.44 22.64
N ILE A 199 7.71 -21.26 21.42
CA ILE A 199 8.46 -20.05 21.05
C ILE A 199 7.60 -18.79 21.26
N LEU A 200 6.32 -18.83 20.88
CA LEU A 200 5.39 -17.72 21.11
C LEU A 200 5.02 -17.52 22.59
N GLU A 201 4.94 -18.59 23.38
CA GLU A 201 4.74 -18.55 24.83
C GLU A 201 5.92 -17.86 25.52
N HIS A 202 7.15 -18.28 25.22
CA HIS A 202 8.37 -17.63 25.73
C HIS A 202 8.43 -16.14 25.34
N LEU A 203 8.11 -15.84 24.07
CA LEU A 203 8.18 -14.48 23.50
C LEU A 203 7.13 -13.51 24.09
N LEU A 204 5.90 -13.98 24.29
CA LEU A 204 4.75 -13.12 24.59
C LEU A 204 4.21 -13.26 26.03
N LYS A 205 4.53 -14.36 26.71
CA LYS A 205 4.10 -14.70 28.08
C LYS A 205 2.59 -14.49 28.33
N PRO A 206 1.70 -15.09 27.50
CA PRO A 206 0.25 -14.92 27.63
C PRO A 206 -0.28 -15.58 28.91
N GLU A 207 -1.37 -15.05 29.48
CA GLU A 207 -2.08 -15.70 30.61
C GLU A 207 -2.70 -17.06 30.20
N GLN A 208 -3.02 -17.27 28.91
CA GLN A 208 -3.61 -18.50 28.39
C GLN A 208 -3.33 -18.69 26.88
N ILE A 209 -3.15 -19.94 26.45
CA ILE A 209 -2.98 -20.32 25.04
C ILE A 209 -4.13 -21.25 24.60
N LEU A 210 -4.77 -20.90 23.48
CA LEU A 210 -5.91 -21.63 22.90
C LEU A 210 -5.62 -22.02 21.45
N ILE A 211 -5.83 -23.28 21.07
CA ILE A 211 -5.92 -23.69 19.65
C ILE A 211 -7.39 -23.86 19.30
N GLY A 212 -7.95 -22.93 18.52
CA GLY A 212 -9.34 -22.99 18.05
C GLY A 212 -9.43 -23.76 16.74
N ILE A 213 -10.04 -24.95 16.77
CA ILE A 213 -10.12 -25.90 15.65
C ILE A 213 -11.58 -26.36 15.47
N GLU A 214 -12.05 -26.48 14.24
CA GLU A 214 -13.41 -26.95 13.95
C GLU A 214 -13.57 -28.47 14.18
N ASP A 215 -14.77 -28.92 14.50
CA ASP A 215 -15.11 -30.32 14.76
C ASP A 215 -15.01 -31.25 13.54
N ASN A 216 -15.07 -30.70 12.32
CA ASN A 216 -14.84 -31.41 11.06
C ASN A 216 -13.39 -31.88 10.81
N LYS A 217 -12.44 -31.64 11.73
CA LYS A 217 -11.01 -32.00 11.59
C LYS A 217 -10.54 -33.04 12.63
N PRO A 218 -11.16 -34.24 12.70
CA PRO A 218 -10.91 -35.20 13.78
C PRO A 218 -9.46 -35.69 13.85
N GLU A 219 -8.82 -35.95 12.71
CA GLU A 219 -7.42 -36.43 12.69
C GLU A 219 -6.43 -35.34 13.09
N ALA A 220 -6.65 -34.08 12.71
CA ALA A 220 -5.85 -32.95 13.23
C ALA A 220 -6.04 -32.77 14.75
N ILE A 221 -7.29 -32.84 15.25
CA ILE A 221 -7.57 -32.79 16.70
C ILE A 221 -6.81 -33.90 17.45
N LYS A 222 -6.76 -35.11 16.89
CA LYS A 222 -6.04 -36.26 17.43
C LYS A 222 -4.52 -36.08 17.36
N ALA A 223 -3.98 -35.60 16.24
CA ALA A 223 -2.55 -35.30 16.08
C ALA A 223 -2.07 -34.24 17.09
N LEU A 224 -2.83 -33.14 17.25
CA LEU A 224 -2.54 -32.09 18.24
C LEU A 224 -2.56 -32.62 19.68
N LYS A 225 -3.58 -33.39 20.06
CA LYS A 225 -3.68 -34.01 21.41
C LYS A 225 -2.49 -34.95 21.69
N THR A 226 -2.06 -35.72 20.68
CA THR A 226 -0.89 -36.60 20.78
C THR A 226 0.40 -35.80 20.91
N ALA A 227 0.60 -34.77 20.09
CA ALA A 227 1.79 -33.91 20.13
C ALA A 227 1.96 -33.16 21.46
N LEU A 228 0.84 -32.77 22.10
CA LEU A 228 0.85 -32.15 23.43
C LEU A 228 1.28 -33.09 24.55
N LYS A 229 1.18 -34.42 24.40
CA LYS A 229 1.59 -35.41 25.42
C LYS A 229 1.04 -35.15 26.84
N GLY A 230 -0.14 -34.54 26.94
CA GLY A 230 -0.78 -34.17 28.22
C GLY A 230 -0.38 -32.81 28.80
N ASP A 231 0.41 -32.01 28.08
CA ASP A 231 0.67 -30.60 28.37
C ASP A 231 -0.64 -29.80 28.50
N LYS A 232 -0.75 -28.95 29.52
CA LYS A 232 -1.96 -28.21 29.90
C LYS A 232 -1.83 -26.69 29.74
N SER A 233 -0.65 -26.17 29.36
CA SER A 233 -0.49 -24.74 29.06
C SER A 233 -1.21 -24.36 27.76
N ILE A 234 -1.14 -25.24 26.76
CA ILE A 234 -1.74 -25.10 25.45
C ILE A 234 -3.04 -25.91 25.39
N ILE A 235 -4.17 -25.23 25.14
CA ILE A 235 -5.49 -25.85 25.25
C ILE A 235 -6.19 -25.93 23.89
N VAL A 236 -6.40 -27.16 23.40
CA VAL A 236 -7.22 -27.41 22.20
C VAL A 236 -8.70 -27.14 22.51
N ARG A 237 -9.33 -26.32 21.69
CA ARG A 237 -10.74 -25.91 21.74
C ARG A 237 -11.41 -26.30 20.44
N VAL A 238 -12.12 -27.42 20.46
CA VAL A 238 -12.96 -27.87 19.35
C VAL A 238 -14.21 -27.01 19.31
N ILE A 239 -14.50 -26.37 18.17
CA ILE A 239 -15.65 -25.48 17.97
C ILE A 239 -16.57 -26.02 16.85
N PRO A 240 -17.87 -25.66 16.83
CA PRO A 240 -18.77 -26.09 15.77
C PRO A 240 -18.35 -25.54 14.40
N THR A 241 -18.40 -26.37 13.36
CA THR A 241 -18.20 -25.95 11.97
C THR A 241 -19.29 -24.98 11.52
N LYS A 242 -18.92 -23.72 11.26
CA LYS A 242 -19.84 -22.64 10.91
C LYS A 242 -19.05 -21.51 10.25
N TYR A 243 -19.35 -21.15 9.02
CA TYR A 243 -18.58 -20.12 8.32
C TYR A 243 -19.09 -18.70 8.67
N PRO A 244 -18.23 -17.68 8.93
CA PRO A 244 -16.76 -17.71 9.00
C PRO A 244 -16.24 -17.74 10.45
N SER A 245 -16.29 -18.91 11.12
CA SER A 245 -15.76 -19.13 12.48
C SER A 245 -14.30 -18.69 12.62
N GLY A 246 -13.49 -18.95 11.59
CA GLY A 246 -12.07 -18.58 11.50
C GLY A 246 -11.81 -17.08 11.32
N GLY A 247 -12.84 -16.24 11.17
CA GLY A 247 -12.71 -14.79 11.17
C GLY A 247 -12.17 -14.28 12.51
N ALA A 248 -11.22 -13.33 12.50
CA ALA A 248 -10.52 -12.91 13.73
C ALA A 248 -11.45 -12.40 14.85
N LYS A 249 -12.51 -11.67 14.50
CA LYS A 249 -13.52 -11.20 15.47
C LYS A 249 -14.41 -12.36 15.94
N GLN A 250 -14.81 -13.25 15.03
CA GLN A 250 -15.67 -14.42 15.27
C GLN A 250 -14.97 -15.44 16.18
N LEU A 251 -13.77 -15.91 15.84
CA LEU A 251 -13.01 -16.86 16.65
C LEU A 251 -12.72 -16.31 18.06
N THR A 252 -12.37 -15.03 18.16
CA THR A 252 -12.19 -14.36 19.46
C THR A 252 -13.47 -14.40 20.29
N LYS A 253 -14.63 -14.14 19.68
CA LYS A 253 -15.93 -14.25 20.35
C LYS A 253 -16.20 -15.68 20.79
N ILE A 254 -16.04 -16.65 19.90
CA ILE A 254 -16.30 -18.08 20.14
C ILE A 254 -15.46 -18.64 21.29
N LEU A 255 -14.19 -18.21 21.41
CA LEU A 255 -13.24 -18.73 22.39
C LEU A 255 -13.13 -17.94 23.69
N THR A 256 -13.58 -16.68 23.74
CA THR A 256 -13.38 -15.80 24.91
C THR A 256 -14.63 -15.06 25.38
N GLY A 257 -15.72 -15.09 24.61
CA GLY A 257 -16.94 -14.31 24.86
C GLY A 257 -16.82 -12.80 24.58
N LYS A 258 -15.60 -12.28 24.41
CA LYS A 258 -15.31 -10.85 24.15
C LYS A 258 -15.56 -10.49 22.68
N GLU A 259 -15.93 -9.23 22.42
CA GLU A 259 -16.05 -8.67 21.08
C GLU A 259 -14.95 -7.62 20.86
N VAL A 260 -14.35 -7.59 19.66
CA VAL A 260 -13.41 -6.54 19.27
C VAL A 260 -14.23 -5.33 18.79
N PRO A 261 -14.08 -4.14 19.39
CA PRO A 261 -14.86 -2.97 18.99
C PRO A 261 -14.56 -2.54 17.54
N SER A 262 -15.50 -1.81 16.92
CA SER A 262 -15.28 -1.17 15.61
C SER A 262 -14.03 -0.29 15.65
N GLY A 263 -13.24 -0.31 14.56
CA GLY A 263 -11.92 0.35 14.47
C GLY A 263 -10.82 -0.20 15.41
N GLY A 264 -11.18 -1.06 16.37
CA GLY A 264 -10.26 -1.66 17.33
C GLY A 264 -9.41 -2.80 16.77
N ARG A 265 -8.34 -3.14 17.50
CA ARG A 265 -7.51 -4.33 17.25
C ARG A 265 -7.73 -5.34 18.35
N SER A 266 -7.61 -6.64 18.07
CA SER A 266 -7.75 -7.68 19.10
C SER A 266 -6.77 -7.49 20.28
N SER A 267 -5.60 -6.88 20.03
CA SER A 267 -4.63 -6.56 21.08
C SER A 267 -5.17 -5.60 22.14
N THR A 268 -6.15 -4.73 21.83
CA THR A 268 -6.72 -3.80 22.83
C THR A 268 -7.59 -4.49 23.88
N ILE A 269 -8.08 -5.71 23.59
CA ILE A 269 -8.79 -6.57 24.56
C ILE A 269 -7.90 -7.69 25.14
N GLY A 270 -6.60 -7.59 24.91
CA GLY A 270 -5.59 -8.55 25.35
C GLY A 270 -5.60 -9.86 24.57
N VAL A 271 -5.93 -9.85 23.28
CA VAL A 271 -5.99 -11.05 22.43
C VAL A 271 -5.09 -10.92 21.21
N LEU A 272 -4.20 -11.88 21.00
CA LEU A 272 -3.39 -12.02 19.79
C LEU A 272 -3.74 -13.33 19.09
N MET A 273 -4.01 -13.28 17.79
CA MET A 273 -4.35 -14.47 17.00
C MET A 273 -3.28 -14.74 15.93
N GLN A 274 -2.80 -15.98 15.80
CA GLN A 274 -1.88 -16.43 14.74
C GLN A 274 -2.46 -17.65 14.00
N ASN A 275 -2.14 -17.81 12.71
CA ASN A 275 -2.56 -18.95 11.90
C ASN A 275 -1.55 -20.11 12.00
N VAL A 276 -2.02 -21.36 11.89
CA VAL A 276 -1.20 -22.59 11.98
C VAL A 276 0.08 -22.51 11.14
N GLY A 277 -0.02 -22.34 9.82
CA GLY A 277 1.15 -22.24 8.94
C GLY A 277 2.13 -21.12 9.34
N THR A 278 1.61 -20.00 9.86
CA THR A 278 2.46 -18.89 10.35
C THR A 278 3.29 -19.30 11.57
N VAL A 279 2.75 -20.15 12.44
CA VAL A 279 3.42 -20.61 13.67
C VAL A 279 4.47 -21.68 13.35
N VAL A 280 4.18 -22.59 12.40
CA VAL A 280 5.18 -23.54 11.87
C VAL A 280 6.34 -22.79 11.21
N ALA A 281 6.06 -21.72 10.43
CA ALA A 281 7.12 -20.88 9.87
C ALA A 281 7.99 -20.20 10.95
N ILE A 282 7.40 -19.79 12.09
CA ILE A 282 8.18 -19.25 13.23
C ILE A 282 9.10 -20.32 13.83
N LYS A 283 8.61 -21.55 14.03
CA LYS A 283 9.44 -22.68 14.48
C LYS A 283 10.63 -22.86 13.55
N ARG A 284 10.38 -22.94 12.25
CA ARG A 284 11.43 -23.20 11.25
C ARG A 284 12.48 -22.11 11.15
N ALA A 285 12.06 -20.84 11.25
CA ALA A 285 12.99 -19.71 11.28
C ALA A 285 13.87 -19.63 12.53
N ILE A 286 13.36 -20.06 13.70
CA ILE A 286 14.08 -19.96 14.98
C ILE A 286 14.97 -21.17 15.23
N ILE A 287 14.43 -22.38 15.03
CA ILE A 287 15.12 -23.64 15.36
C ILE A 287 15.97 -24.11 14.18
N ASP A 288 15.37 -24.26 13.01
CA ASP A 288 16.00 -24.89 11.83
C ASP A 288 16.81 -23.89 10.97
N GLY A 289 16.68 -22.59 11.27
CA GLY A 289 17.33 -21.49 10.55
C GLY A 289 16.75 -21.26 9.15
N GLU A 290 15.50 -21.65 8.91
CA GLU A 290 14.86 -21.62 7.59
C GLU A 290 13.94 -20.40 7.42
N PRO A 291 14.24 -19.47 6.48
CA PRO A 291 13.33 -18.38 6.16
C PRO A 291 12.07 -18.87 5.45
N LEU A 292 11.04 -18.02 5.39
CA LEU A 292 9.78 -18.32 4.70
C LEU A 292 9.98 -18.34 3.17
N ILE A 293 10.29 -19.53 2.63
CA ILE A 293 10.53 -19.83 1.21
C ILE A 293 9.56 -20.86 0.60
N GLU A 294 8.73 -21.49 1.42
CA GLU A 294 7.73 -22.47 1.01
C GLU A 294 6.48 -22.34 1.87
N ARG A 295 5.35 -22.83 1.37
CA ARG A 295 4.13 -23.00 2.16
C ARG A 295 3.31 -24.19 1.68
N VAL A 296 2.40 -24.68 2.53
CA VAL A 296 1.38 -25.63 2.10
C VAL A 296 0.30 -24.90 1.28
N VAL A 297 -0.05 -25.49 0.15
CA VAL A 297 -1.11 -25.05 -0.79
C VAL A 297 -2.04 -26.23 -1.07
N THR A 298 -3.34 -26.04 -0.92
CA THR A 298 -4.35 -27.00 -1.39
C THR A 298 -4.56 -26.84 -2.90
N LEU A 299 -4.57 -27.93 -3.65
CA LEU A 299 -4.95 -28.00 -5.06
C LEU A 299 -6.17 -28.91 -5.19
N THR A 300 -7.29 -28.43 -5.74
CA THR A 300 -8.60 -29.11 -5.64
C THR A 300 -9.63 -28.55 -6.63
N GLY A 301 -10.81 -29.19 -6.72
CA GLY A 301 -11.83 -28.98 -7.75
C GLY A 301 -11.86 -30.13 -8.77
N GLU A 302 -13.00 -30.34 -9.42
CA GLU A 302 -13.24 -31.45 -10.37
C GLU A 302 -12.38 -31.38 -11.64
N ALA A 303 -11.82 -30.21 -12.00
CA ALA A 303 -10.86 -30.11 -13.09
C ALA A 303 -9.46 -30.64 -12.72
N VAL A 304 -9.28 -31.22 -11.52
CA VAL A 304 -8.01 -31.73 -10.99
C VAL A 304 -8.14 -33.21 -10.68
N ALA A 305 -7.48 -34.07 -11.43
CA ALA A 305 -7.57 -35.54 -11.29
C ALA A 305 -7.00 -36.08 -9.97
N SER A 306 -6.07 -35.38 -9.32
CA SER A 306 -5.48 -35.77 -8.04
C SER A 306 -5.44 -34.60 -7.03
N PRO A 307 -6.59 -34.22 -6.44
CA PRO A 307 -6.65 -33.21 -5.39
C PRO A 307 -5.78 -33.56 -4.18
N GLY A 308 -5.36 -32.54 -3.43
CA GLY A 308 -4.55 -32.73 -2.23
C GLY A 308 -3.74 -31.50 -1.87
N ASN A 309 -2.71 -31.68 -1.06
CA ASN A 309 -1.91 -30.58 -0.53
C ASN A 309 -0.44 -30.73 -0.90
N PHE A 310 0.23 -29.61 -1.16
CA PHE A 310 1.62 -29.56 -1.60
C PHE A 310 2.42 -28.53 -0.81
N TRP A 311 3.63 -28.90 -0.35
CA TRP A 311 4.69 -27.94 -0.05
C TRP A 311 5.18 -27.33 -1.38
N ALA A 312 4.80 -26.08 -1.63
CA ALA A 312 5.18 -25.33 -2.82
C ALA A 312 6.19 -24.24 -2.47
N ARG A 313 7.19 -24.04 -3.33
CA ARG A 313 8.14 -22.93 -3.24
C ARG A 313 7.41 -21.61 -3.52
N LEU A 314 7.79 -20.55 -2.82
CA LEU A 314 7.34 -19.21 -3.17
C LEU A 314 7.92 -18.83 -4.53
N GLY A 315 7.06 -18.36 -5.42
CA GLY A 315 7.38 -18.07 -6.81
C GLY A 315 7.10 -19.19 -7.80
N THR A 316 6.68 -20.38 -7.36
CA THR A 316 6.25 -21.44 -8.30
C THR A 316 5.01 -20.98 -9.09
N PRO A 317 4.98 -21.08 -10.43
CA PRO A 317 3.80 -20.76 -11.22
C PRO A 317 2.61 -21.67 -10.87
N VAL A 318 1.39 -21.11 -10.81
CA VAL A 318 0.16 -21.89 -10.54
C VAL A 318 -0.05 -23.00 -11.58
N GLN A 319 0.23 -22.72 -12.86
CA GLN A 319 0.16 -23.67 -13.96
C GLN A 319 0.98 -24.95 -13.71
N PHE A 320 2.18 -24.80 -13.15
CA PHE A 320 3.06 -25.94 -12.85
C PHE A 320 2.49 -26.81 -11.73
N LEU A 321 1.95 -26.19 -10.67
CA LEU A 321 1.28 -26.93 -9.59
C LEU A 321 0.03 -27.67 -10.08
N LEU A 322 -0.79 -27.01 -10.91
CA LEU A 322 -1.97 -27.62 -11.51
C LEU A 322 -1.60 -28.85 -12.36
N GLN A 323 -0.54 -28.77 -13.18
CA GLN A 323 -0.05 -29.93 -13.95
C GLN A 323 0.35 -31.11 -13.06
N LEU A 324 1.02 -30.87 -11.93
CA LEU A 324 1.39 -31.93 -10.96
C LEU A 324 0.18 -32.63 -10.32
N ALA A 325 -0.97 -31.96 -10.28
CA ALA A 325 -2.22 -32.51 -9.75
C ALA A 325 -3.12 -33.12 -10.83
N GLY A 326 -2.68 -33.17 -12.09
CA GLY A 326 -3.47 -33.70 -13.20
C GLY A 326 -4.62 -32.78 -13.60
N PHE A 327 -4.31 -31.50 -13.84
CA PHE A 327 -5.30 -30.50 -14.27
C PHE A 327 -5.75 -30.71 -15.73
N GLU A 328 -7.05 -30.92 -15.90
CA GLU A 328 -7.74 -31.12 -17.18
C GLU A 328 -8.69 -29.94 -17.43
N PRO A 329 -8.24 -28.85 -18.08
CA PRO A 329 -9.02 -27.63 -18.22
C PRO A 329 -10.24 -27.81 -19.13
N GLN A 330 -11.40 -27.40 -18.63
CA GLN A 330 -12.64 -27.32 -19.42
C GLN A 330 -12.66 -26.07 -20.31
N SER A 331 -13.65 -25.95 -21.20
CA SER A 331 -13.88 -24.70 -21.95
C SER A 331 -14.17 -23.55 -20.96
N GLU A 332 -13.55 -22.39 -21.14
CA GLU A 332 -13.70 -21.24 -20.22
C GLU A 332 -13.36 -21.54 -18.75
N GLN A 333 -12.44 -22.49 -18.51
CA GLN A 333 -11.98 -22.90 -17.17
C GLN A 333 -11.57 -21.71 -16.28
N MET A 334 -12.30 -21.50 -15.19
CA MET A 334 -11.89 -20.59 -14.12
C MET A 334 -10.90 -21.28 -13.18
N VAL A 335 -9.94 -20.53 -12.65
CA VAL A 335 -9.07 -20.97 -11.55
C VAL A 335 -9.07 -19.89 -10.49
N ILE A 336 -9.40 -20.26 -9.26
CA ILE A 336 -9.61 -19.36 -8.12
C ILE A 336 -8.44 -19.52 -7.15
N MET A 337 -7.83 -18.40 -6.74
CA MET A 337 -6.91 -18.38 -5.61
C MET A 337 -7.68 -18.09 -4.32
N GLY A 338 -7.50 -18.94 -3.32
CA GLY A 338 -8.34 -19.02 -2.12
C GLY A 338 -9.44 -20.08 -2.26
N GLY A 339 -10.54 -19.88 -1.55
CA GLY A 339 -11.75 -20.72 -1.67
C GLY A 339 -12.92 -19.94 -2.29
N PRO A 340 -14.10 -20.57 -2.41
CA PRO A 340 -15.20 -20.05 -3.22
C PRO A 340 -15.88 -18.80 -2.66
N LEU A 341 -15.68 -18.43 -1.38
CA LEU A 341 -16.36 -17.30 -0.74
C LEU A 341 -15.48 -16.05 -0.64
N MET A 342 -14.21 -16.22 -0.27
CA MET A 342 -13.25 -15.11 -0.12
C MET A 342 -12.30 -14.94 -1.29
N GLY A 343 -12.10 -15.97 -2.11
CA GLY A 343 -11.13 -16.00 -3.20
C GLY A 343 -11.43 -15.07 -4.37
N PHE A 344 -10.62 -15.20 -5.41
CA PHE A 344 -10.79 -14.49 -6.68
C PHE A 344 -10.24 -15.31 -7.85
N THR A 345 -10.84 -15.16 -9.03
CA THR A 345 -10.37 -15.80 -10.26
C THR A 345 -9.03 -15.19 -10.68
N LEU A 346 -8.06 -16.04 -11.01
CA LEU A 346 -6.75 -15.64 -11.49
C LEU A 346 -6.84 -15.08 -12.92
N PRO A 347 -6.10 -14.01 -13.24
CA PRO A 347 -6.09 -13.43 -14.59
C PRO A 347 -5.23 -14.22 -15.59
N ASP A 348 -4.29 -15.04 -15.10
CA ASP A 348 -3.36 -15.87 -15.85
C ASP A 348 -2.89 -17.03 -14.94
N LEU A 349 -2.53 -18.18 -15.49
CA LEU A 349 -2.07 -19.34 -14.72
C LEU A 349 -0.55 -19.34 -14.43
N ASN A 350 0.22 -18.48 -15.11
CA ASN A 350 1.64 -18.30 -14.86
C ASN A 350 1.94 -17.40 -13.65
N VAL A 351 0.90 -16.88 -12.97
CA VAL A 351 1.06 -16.12 -11.73
C VAL A 351 1.71 -16.99 -10.64
N PRO A 352 2.57 -16.40 -9.78
CA PRO A 352 3.28 -17.15 -8.76
C PRO A 352 2.45 -17.43 -7.50
N ILE A 353 2.73 -18.57 -6.87
CA ILE A 353 2.42 -18.85 -5.48
C ILE A 353 3.19 -17.88 -4.58
N VAL A 354 2.46 -17.13 -3.75
CA VAL A 354 3.01 -16.15 -2.80
C VAL A 354 2.65 -16.53 -1.36
N LYS A 355 3.20 -15.79 -0.38
CA LYS A 355 2.96 -16.01 1.07
C LYS A 355 1.47 -16.16 1.44
N ILE A 356 0.55 -15.56 0.68
CA ILE A 356 -0.90 -15.60 0.92
C ILE A 356 -1.69 -16.64 0.10
N SER A 357 -1.04 -17.39 -0.79
CA SER A 357 -1.69 -18.40 -1.66
C SER A 357 -1.93 -19.72 -0.91
N ASN A 358 -3.04 -19.85 -0.18
CA ASN A 358 -3.34 -21.06 0.61
C ASN A 358 -4.06 -22.18 -0.16
N CYS A 359 -4.80 -21.83 -1.21
CA CYS A 359 -5.53 -22.78 -2.04
C CYS A 359 -5.56 -22.28 -3.49
N ILE A 360 -5.50 -23.23 -4.42
CA ILE A 360 -5.85 -23.07 -5.84
C ILE A 360 -7.00 -24.03 -6.10
N LEU A 361 -8.19 -23.46 -6.33
CA LEU A 361 -9.41 -24.19 -6.68
C LEU A 361 -9.62 -24.06 -8.19
N ALA A 362 -9.65 -25.19 -8.90
CA ALA A 362 -9.97 -25.27 -10.32
C ALA A 362 -11.28 -26.07 -10.48
N PRO A 363 -12.44 -25.41 -10.33
CA PRO A 363 -13.71 -26.10 -10.24
C PRO A 363 -14.28 -26.39 -11.63
N SER A 364 -15.17 -27.38 -11.76
CA SER A 364 -15.98 -27.54 -12.97
C SER A 364 -17.05 -26.45 -13.10
N HIS A 365 -17.71 -26.40 -14.26
CA HIS A 365 -18.95 -25.64 -14.46
C HIS A 365 -20.16 -26.14 -13.63
N GLN A 366 -20.03 -27.27 -12.93
CA GLN A 366 -21.09 -27.81 -12.06
C GLN A 366 -20.81 -27.53 -10.57
N GLU A 367 -19.54 -27.48 -10.15
CA GLU A 367 -19.15 -27.11 -8.77
C GLU A 367 -19.38 -25.62 -8.45
N MET A 368 -19.35 -24.77 -9.47
CA MET A 368 -19.71 -23.36 -9.37
C MET A 368 -21.10 -23.18 -9.96
N ASP A 369 -22.06 -22.69 -9.15
CA ASP A 369 -23.43 -22.40 -9.61
C ASP A 369 -23.39 -21.61 -10.92
N SER A 370 -23.93 -22.23 -11.97
CA SER A 370 -23.60 -21.88 -13.35
C SER A 370 -24.23 -20.56 -13.77
N ASN A 371 -23.46 -19.48 -13.68
CA ASN A 371 -23.65 -18.23 -14.45
C ASN A 371 -25.05 -17.62 -14.32
N THR A 372 -25.67 -17.70 -13.14
CA THR A 372 -26.91 -16.98 -12.82
C THR A 372 -26.65 -15.49 -12.86
N ALA A 373 -27.27 -14.80 -13.83
CA ALA A 373 -27.12 -13.36 -13.99
C ALA A 373 -27.58 -12.60 -12.72
N GLU A 374 -26.94 -11.47 -12.43
CA GLU A 374 -27.38 -10.59 -11.33
C GLU A 374 -28.83 -10.13 -11.57
N GLU A 375 -29.74 -10.51 -10.67
CA GLU A 375 -31.12 -10.07 -10.69
C GLU A 375 -31.35 -8.86 -9.77
N ALA A 376 -32.49 -8.20 -9.94
CA ALA A 376 -32.88 -7.08 -9.09
C ALA A 376 -33.13 -7.53 -7.64
N CYS A 377 -32.57 -6.79 -6.67
CA CYS A 377 -32.72 -7.08 -5.24
C CYS A 377 -34.20 -7.10 -4.78
N ILE A 378 -34.74 -8.29 -4.53
CA ILE A 378 -36.12 -8.52 -4.06
C ILE A 378 -36.37 -8.16 -2.58
N ARG A 379 -35.37 -7.62 -1.88
CA ARG A 379 -35.46 -7.16 -0.48
C ARG A 379 -35.81 -8.23 0.57
N CYS A 380 -35.45 -9.50 0.33
CA CYS A 380 -35.78 -10.65 1.19
C CYS A 380 -35.16 -10.68 2.60
N GLY A 381 -34.20 -9.81 2.93
CA GLY A 381 -33.61 -9.73 4.27
C GLY A 381 -32.52 -10.76 4.60
N LEU A 382 -32.46 -11.93 3.93
CA LEU A 382 -31.51 -13.02 4.20
C LEU A 382 -30.03 -12.58 4.36
N CYS A 383 -29.57 -11.63 3.54
CA CYS A 383 -28.22 -11.09 3.62
C CYS A 383 -27.88 -10.40 4.96
N VAL A 384 -28.88 -9.86 5.68
CA VAL A 384 -28.73 -9.26 7.00
C VAL A 384 -28.59 -10.34 8.06
N GLU A 385 -29.43 -11.37 8.01
CA GLU A 385 -29.41 -12.51 8.94
C GLU A 385 -28.08 -13.27 8.85
N ALA A 386 -27.59 -13.52 7.63
CA ALA A 386 -26.32 -14.18 7.40
C ALA A 386 -25.08 -13.33 7.78
N CYS A 387 -25.21 -12.02 8.00
CA CYS A 387 -24.06 -11.13 8.16
C CYS A 387 -23.35 -11.32 9.53
N PRO A 388 -22.12 -11.87 9.57
CA PRO A 388 -21.43 -12.15 10.84
C PRO A 388 -20.88 -10.90 11.53
N ALA A 389 -20.98 -9.74 10.86
CA ALA A 389 -20.63 -8.42 11.38
C ALA A 389 -21.87 -7.60 11.82
N ARG A 390 -23.09 -8.16 11.71
CA ARG A 390 -24.37 -7.48 12.01
C ARG A 390 -24.57 -6.15 11.25
N LEU A 391 -24.06 -6.07 10.02
CA LEU A 391 -24.27 -4.93 9.12
C LEU A 391 -25.63 -5.06 8.40
N LEU A 392 -25.94 -4.08 7.54
CA LEU A 392 -27.10 -4.11 6.65
C LEU A 392 -26.64 -4.20 5.18
N PRO A 393 -26.26 -5.39 4.66
CA PRO A 393 -25.67 -5.53 3.32
C PRO A 393 -26.56 -4.98 2.21
N GLN A 394 -27.87 -5.14 2.33
CA GLN A 394 -28.84 -4.56 1.40
C GLN A 394 -28.69 -3.04 1.25
N GLN A 395 -28.57 -2.29 2.36
CA GLN A 395 -28.40 -0.84 2.32
C GLN A 395 -27.02 -0.46 1.77
N LEU A 396 -25.97 -1.16 2.23
CA LEU A 396 -24.61 -0.97 1.72
C LEU A 396 -24.51 -1.21 0.20
N TYR A 397 -25.27 -2.14 -0.36
CA TYR A 397 -25.34 -2.38 -1.81
C TYR A 397 -25.93 -1.18 -2.53
N TRP A 398 -27.07 -0.66 -2.08
CA TRP A 398 -27.68 0.53 -2.70
C TRP A 398 -26.78 1.76 -2.61
N PHE A 399 -26.08 1.98 -1.48
CA PHE A 399 -25.13 3.09 -1.36
C PHE A 399 -23.90 2.89 -2.25
N SER A 400 -23.31 1.69 -2.30
CA SER A 400 -22.15 1.40 -3.16
C SER A 400 -22.52 1.56 -4.65
N ARG A 401 -23.64 0.98 -5.07
CA ARG A 401 -24.16 1.07 -6.44
C ARG A 401 -24.57 2.51 -6.82
N GLY A 402 -24.95 3.33 -5.84
CA GLY A 402 -25.28 4.74 -6.02
C GLY A 402 -24.08 5.70 -5.88
N GLN A 403 -22.86 5.19 -5.62
CA GLN A 403 -21.67 6.00 -5.29
C GLN A 403 -21.89 6.96 -4.11
N GLU A 404 -22.75 6.56 -3.16
CA GLU A 404 -23.11 7.35 -1.97
C GLU A 404 -22.10 7.14 -0.83
N HIS A 405 -20.83 7.46 -1.12
CA HIS A 405 -19.66 7.13 -0.30
C HIS A 405 -19.79 7.51 1.19
N GLU A 406 -20.36 8.67 1.50
CA GLU A 406 -20.56 9.12 2.89
C GLU A 406 -21.57 8.22 3.61
N LYS A 407 -22.70 7.88 2.98
CA LYS A 407 -23.68 6.95 3.56
C LYS A 407 -23.10 5.56 3.76
N ALA A 408 -22.27 5.08 2.83
CA ALA A 408 -21.59 3.80 2.97
C ALA A 408 -20.63 3.78 4.18
N ARG A 409 -19.90 4.88 4.44
CA ARG A 409 -19.10 5.05 5.67
C ARG A 409 -19.97 5.04 6.93
N ASP A 410 -21.05 5.83 6.95
CA ASP A 410 -21.94 5.97 8.10
C ASP A 410 -22.63 4.64 8.48
N HIS A 411 -22.84 3.76 7.50
CA HIS A 411 -23.35 2.39 7.70
C HIS A 411 -22.23 1.36 7.94
N ASN A 412 -21.05 1.83 8.35
CA ASN A 412 -19.90 1.03 8.79
C ASN A 412 -19.37 0.03 7.74
N LEU A 413 -19.32 0.41 6.45
CA LEU A 413 -18.77 -0.42 5.39
C LEU A 413 -17.37 -0.99 5.72
N PHE A 414 -16.52 -0.24 6.45
CA PHE A 414 -15.19 -0.69 6.83
C PHE A 414 -15.15 -1.80 7.89
N ASP A 415 -16.25 -2.08 8.58
CA ASP A 415 -16.38 -3.28 9.42
C ASP A 415 -16.77 -4.54 8.63
N CYS A 416 -17.15 -4.41 7.36
CA CYS A 416 -17.38 -5.56 6.49
C CYS A 416 -16.08 -6.34 6.30
N ILE A 417 -16.09 -7.64 6.64
CA ILE A 417 -14.93 -8.53 6.53
C ILE A 417 -14.80 -9.24 5.18
N GLU A 418 -15.64 -8.90 4.19
CA GLU A 418 -15.59 -9.41 2.81
C GLU A 418 -15.71 -10.95 2.70
N CYS A 419 -16.38 -11.58 3.66
CA CYS A 419 -16.50 -13.03 3.78
C CYS A 419 -17.45 -13.73 2.79
N GLY A 420 -18.12 -13.04 1.86
CA GLY A 420 -19.02 -13.70 0.90
C GLY A 420 -20.37 -14.21 1.45
N ALA A 421 -20.53 -14.41 2.76
CA ALA A 421 -21.72 -15.02 3.37
C ALA A 421 -23.06 -14.35 2.98
N CYS A 422 -23.07 -13.02 2.78
CA CYS A 422 -24.26 -12.29 2.34
C CYS A 422 -24.59 -12.48 0.85
N ALA A 423 -23.59 -12.75 0.00
CA ALA A 423 -23.77 -13.04 -1.42
C ALA A 423 -24.21 -14.49 -1.63
N TYR A 424 -23.63 -15.43 -0.87
CA TYR A 424 -24.00 -16.86 -0.89
C TYR A 424 -25.50 -17.11 -0.62
N VAL A 425 -26.11 -16.35 0.30
CA VAL A 425 -27.55 -16.46 0.61
C VAL A 425 -28.45 -15.58 -0.26
N CYS A 426 -27.92 -14.94 -1.31
CA CYS A 426 -28.69 -13.98 -2.10
C CYS A 426 -29.46 -14.70 -3.23
N PRO A 427 -30.80 -14.82 -3.16
CA PRO A 427 -31.57 -15.50 -4.22
C PRO A 427 -31.52 -14.75 -5.56
N SER A 428 -31.15 -13.48 -5.55
CA SER A 428 -30.97 -12.64 -6.74
C SER A 428 -29.54 -12.68 -7.31
N ASN A 429 -28.66 -13.56 -6.81
CA ASN A 429 -27.29 -13.76 -7.27
C ASN A 429 -26.42 -12.48 -7.30
N ILE A 430 -26.72 -11.50 -6.43
CA ILE A 430 -26.01 -10.22 -6.40
C ILE A 430 -24.61 -10.42 -5.81
N PRO A 431 -23.52 -10.03 -6.50
CA PRO A 431 -22.15 -10.17 -6.03
C PRO A 431 -21.78 -9.08 -5.01
N LEU A 432 -22.53 -9.02 -3.89
CA LEU A 432 -22.49 -7.96 -2.88
C LEU A 432 -21.07 -7.58 -2.42
N VAL A 433 -20.18 -8.58 -2.26
CA VAL A 433 -18.79 -8.36 -1.83
C VAL A 433 -17.95 -7.64 -2.88
N GLN A 434 -18.21 -7.83 -4.18
CA GLN A 434 -17.50 -7.11 -5.24
C GLN A 434 -17.81 -5.61 -5.17
N TYR A 435 -19.10 -5.25 -5.04
CA TYR A 435 -19.53 -3.87 -4.80
C TYR A 435 -18.85 -3.26 -3.56
N TYR A 436 -18.77 -4.00 -2.44
CA TYR A 436 -18.12 -3.50 -1.22
C TYR A 436 -16.61 -3.35 -1.35
N ARG A 437 -15.94 -4.25 -2.11
CA ARG A 437 -14.50 -4.17 -2.40
C ARG A 437 -14.20 -2.95 -3.25
N GLN A 438 -14.98 -2.71 -4.30
CA GLN A 438 -14.89 -1.53 -5.15
C GLN A 438 -15.12 -0.24 -4.33
N GLU A 439 -16.25 -0.14 -3.62
CA GLU A 439 -16.62 1.03 -2.82
C GLU A 439 -15.54 1.36 -1.77
N LYS A 440 -14.99 0.37 -1.06
CA LYS A 440 -13.85 0.57 -0.16
C LYS A 440 -12.59 1.06 -0.87
N ALA A 441 -12.32 0.61 -2.08
CA ALA A 441 -11.16 1.04 -2.86
C ALA A 441 -11.32 2.49 -3.34
N GLU A 442 -12.51 2.86 -3.85
CA GLU A 442 -12.87 4.23 -4.24
C GLU A 442 -12.80 5.19 -3.05
N ILE A 443 -13.40 4.83 -1.90
CA ILE A 443 -13.29 5.61 -0.67
C ILE A 443 -11.83 5.81 -0.24
N ARG A 444 -10.99 4.77 -0.28
CA ARG A 444 -9.57 4.86 0.07
C ARG A 444 -8.78 5.75 -0.90
N ALA A 445 -9.11 5.73 -2.19
CA ALA A 445 -8.50 6.60 -3.19
C ALA A 445 -8.85 8.07 -2.93
N LEU A 446 -10.13 8.38 -2.65
CA LEU A 446 -10.59 9.71 -2.26
C LEU A 446 -9.91 10.19 -0.97
N ASP A 447 -9.79 9.35 0.05
CA ASP A 447 -9.07 9.68 1.29
C ASP A 447 -7.58 9.96 1.04
N GLN A 448 -6.94 9.19 0.15
CA GLN A 448 -5.54 9.41 -0.21
C GLN A 448 -5.35 10.72 -1.00
N GLU A 449 -6.26 11.07 -1.92
CA GLU A 449 -6.23 12.32 -2.65
C GLU A 449 -6.48 13.52 -1.74
N ASN A 450 -7.52 13.47 -0.90
CA ASN A 450 -7.83 14.49 0.11
C ASN A 450 -6.65 14.73 1.06
N ARG A 451 -5.98 13.65 1.49
CA ARG A 451 -4.77 13.73 2.32
C ARG A 451 -3.61 14.38 1.56
N ARG A 452 -3.32 13.96 0.32
CA ARG A 452 -2.27 14.57 -0.53
C ARG A 452 -2.54 16.06 -0.76
N SER A 453 -3.79 16.44 -1.00
CA SER A 453 -4.24 17.83 -1.17
C SER A 453 -4.03 18.65 0.11
N THR A 454 -4.41 18.11 1.28
CA THR A 454 -4.20 18.75 2.58
C THR A 454 -2.71 18.89 2.91
N GLU A 455 -1.91 17.85 2.69
CA GLU A 455 -0.45 17.90 2.87
C GLU A 455 0.24 18.85 1.88
N ALA A 456 -0.29 19.03 0.66
CA ALA A 456 0.18 20.03 -0.30
C ALA A 456 -0.18 21.46 0.15
N LYS A 457 -1.40 21.68 0.65
CA LYS A 457 -1.86 22.95 1.21
C LYS A 457 -1.01 23.39 2.41
N ILE A 458 -0.78 22.50 3.38
CA ILE A 458 0.09 22.76 4.53
C ILE A 458 1.52 23.14 4.08
N ARG A 459 2.08 22.42 3.09
CA ARG A 459 3.40 22.74 2.53
C ARG A 459 3.44 24.10 1.80
N PHE A 460 2.35 24.47 1.11
CA PHE A 460 2.23 25.78 0.46
C PHE A 460 2.14 26.91 1.49
N GLU A 461 1.27 26.79 2.49
CA GLU A 461 1.11 27.76 3.58
C GLU A 461 2.42 27.94 4.37
N ALA A 462 3.11 26.84 4.70
CA ALA A 462 4.42 26.89 5.35
C ALA A 462 5.50 27.58 4.50
N LYS A 463 5.48 27.39 3.16
CA LYS A 463 6.38 28.10 2.23
C LYS A 463 6.05 29.59 2.16
N GLN A 464 4.77 29.96 2.14
CA GLN A 464 4.32 31.35 2.11
C GLN A 464 4.72 32.08 3.40
N ALA A 465 4.45 31.49 4.57
CA ALA A 465 4.88 32.01 5.86
C ALA A 465 6.40 32.05 6.05
N ARG A 466 7.17 31.26 5.29
CA ARG A 466 8.64 31.39 5.24
C ARG A 466 9.06 32.58 4.38
N MET A 467 8.53 32.72 3.16
CA MET A 467 8.84 33.87 2.28
C MET A 467 8.43 35.20 2.92
N GLU A 468 7.30 35.26 3.64
CA GLU A 468 6.86 36.46 4.34
C GLU A 468 7.82 36.83 5.48
N ARG A 469 8.27 35.87 6.29
CA ARG A 469 9.31 36.10 7.31
C ARG A 469 10.65 36.53 6.71
N GLU A 470 11.08 35.91 5.61
CA GLU A 470 12.30 36.29 4.88
C GLU A 470 12.18 37.72 4.30
N LYS A 471 11.01 38.09 3.78
CA LYS A 471 10.69 39.44 3.30
C LYS A 471 10.72 40.46 4.44
N LEU A 472 10.00 40.21 5.53
CA LEU A 472 9.99 41.08 6.72
C LEU A 472 11.39 41.23 7.33
N ALA A 473 12.16 40.16 7.45
CA ALA A 473 13.55 40.22 7.92
C ALA A 473 14.46 41.01 6.97
N ARG A 474 14.22 40.96 5.65
CA ARG A 474 14.93 41.78 4.66
C ARG A 474 14.53 43.26 4.75
N GLU A 475 13.24 43.55 4.94
CA GLU A 475 12.74 44.91 5.15
C GLU A 475 13.24 45.50 6.47
N GLU A 476 13.29 44.73 7.55
CA GLU A 476 13.91 45.12 8.82
C GLU A 476 15.41 45.40 8.66
N ARG A 477 16.15 44.53 7.96
CA ARG A 477 17.56 44.78 7.66
C ARG A 477 17.71 46.09 6.88
N HIS A 478 16.90 46.30 5.85
CA HIS A 478 16.93 47.53 5.05
C HIS A 478 16.55 48.77 5.87
N LYS A 479 15.58 48.68 6.79
CA LYS A 479 15.24 49.76 7.73
C LYS A 479 16.38 50.04 8.71
N LYS A 480 16.97 49.00 9.31
CA LYS A 480 18.14 49.10 10.20
C LYS A 480 19.36 49.70 9.49
N SER A 481 19.55 49.42 8.19
CA SER A 481 20.56 50.06 7.34
C SER A 481 20.22 51.49 6.92
N ALA A 482 18.95 51.91 6.99
CA ALA A 482 18.49 53.24 6.58
C ALA A 482 18.35 54.24 7.75
N VAL A 483 18.60 53.81 8.99
CA VAL A 483 18.58 54.69 10.17
C VAL A 483 19.93 55.37 10.31
N GLN A 484 19.91 56.69 10.07
CA GLN A 484 20.90 57.71 10.45
C GLN A 484 22.30 57.56 9.82
N VAL A 485 22.48 58.24 8.68
CA VAL A 485 23.78 58.86 8.34
C VAL A 485 23.91 60.08 9.24
N ASP A 486 24.74 60.00 10.29
CA ASP A 486 25.01 61.12 11.20
C ASP A 486 25.55 62.33 10.41
N ASP A 487 25.33 63.56 10.91
CA ASP A 487 25.80 64.77 10.23
C ASP A 487 27.33 64.83 10.04
N LYS A 488 28.09 64.06 10.82
CA LYS A 488 29.53 63.83 10.57
C LYS A 488 29.80 63.14 9.23
N ASP A 489 28.99 62.17 8.83
CA ASP A 489 29.19 61.41 7.60
C ASP A 489 28.79 62.20 6.34
N LYS A 490 27.84 63.14 6.45
CA LYS A 490 27.61 64.14 5.37
C LYS A 490 28.88 64.93 5.08
N SER A 491 29.60 65.37 6.11
CA SER A 491 30.89 66.07 5.94
C SER A 491 31.97 65.17 5.32
N ALA A 492 31.99 63.88 5.65
CA ALA A 492 32.92 62.91 5.07
C ALA A 492 32.64 62.65 3.57
N VAL A 493 31.37 62.51 3.18
CA VAL A 493 30.95 62.37 1.78
C VAL A 493 31.25 63.65 0.99
N GLN A 494 31.04 64.82 1.57
CA GLN A 494 31.34 66.11 0.93
C GLN A 494 32.85 66.32 0.74
N ASN A 495 33.67 65.89 1.72
CA ASN A 495 35.14 65.85 1.63
C ASN A 495 35.68 64.74 0.68
N ALA A 496 34.93 63.68 0.45
CA ALA A 496 35.25 62.68 -0.57
C ALA A 496 34.95 63.23 -1.98
N LEU A 497 33.83 63.94 -2.15
CA LEU A 497 33.46 64.60 -3.40
C LEU A 497 34.41 65.75 -3.78
N SER A 498 34.92 66.53 -2.81
CA SER A 498 35.97 67.51 -3.08
C SER A 498 37.27 66.83 -3.52
N ARG A 499 37.72 65.77 -2.85
CA ARG A 499 38.90 64.97 -3.25
C ARG A 499 38.77 64.32 -4.64
N VAL A 500 37.56 63.93 -5.05
CA VAL A 500 37.32 63.43 -6.42
C VAL A 500 37.37 64.57 -7.44
N LYS A 501 36.82 65.76 -7.11
CA LYS A 501 36.96 66.96 -7.94
C LYS A 501 38.42 67.43 -8.06
N GLU A 502 39.20 67.38 -6.98
CA GLU A 502 40.64 67.68 -6.97
C GLU A 502 41.44 66.66 -7.81
N LYS A 503 41.07 65.37 -7.76
CA LYS A 503 41.65 64.35 -8.65
C LYS A 503 41.26 64.51 -10.12
N GLN A 504 40.06 65.01 -10.42
CA GLN A 504 39.67 65.37 -11.78
C GLN A 504 40.36 66.65 -12.26
N ALA A 505 40.58 67.64 -11.38
CA ALA A 505 41.35 68.84 -11.68
C ALA A 505 42.83 68.54 -11.96
N ASN A 506 43.40 67.51 -11.32
CA ASN A 506 44.75 67.01 -11.58
C ASN A 506 44.84 65.88 -12.64
N ALA A 507 43.74 65.55 -13.34
CA ALA A 507 43.75 64.60 -14.46
C ALA A 507 44.23 65.24 -15.78
N GLY A 508 45.14 66.21 -15.70
CA GLY A 508 45.69 66.95 -16.83
C GLY A 508 46.95 66.31 -17.41
N LYS A 509 46.81 65.20 -18.13
CA LYS A 509 47.79 64.73 -19.15
C LYS A 509 47.18 63.65 -20.03
N THR A 510 46.60 64.08 -21.16
CA THR A 510 46.15 63.19 -22.23
C THR A 510 47.35 62.47 -22.82
N VAL A 511 47.41 61.14 -22.71
CA VAL A 511 48.41 60.34 -23.44
C VAL A 511 47.83 60.05 -24.82
N THR A 512 48.29 60.78 -25.83
CA THR A 512 47.97 60.51 -27.23
C THR A 512 48.71 59.24 -27.65
N ILE A 513 47.96 58.19 -28.03
CA ILE A 513 48.51 56.92 -28.48
C ILE A 513 48.32 56.86 -30.00
N GLU A 514 49.41 56.80 -30.76
CA GLU A 514 49.34 56.56 -32.21
C GLU A 514 49.00 55.09 -32.52
N PRO A 515 48.29 54.79 -33.62
CA PRO A 515 47.81 53.44 -33.88
C PRO A 515 48.95 52.50 -34.32
N GLY A 516 49.32 51.53 -33.48
CA GLY A 516 50.21 50.44 -33.91
C GLY A 516 51.08 49.76 -32.84
N GLN A 517 51.21 50.31 -31.63
CA GLN A 517 52.03 49.71 -30.56
C GLN A 517 51.22 49.24 -29.34
N VAL A 518 51.66 48.12 -28.75
CA VAL A 518 51.08 47.53 -27.55
C VAL A 518 51.58 48.30 -26.31
N PRO A 519 50.71 48.79 -25.41
CA PRO A 519 51.15 49.47 -24.19
C PRO A 519 51.92 48.53 -23.24
N ASP A 520 53.12 48.94 -22.83
CA ASP A 520 53.90 48.20 -21.82
C ASP A 520 53.24 48.29 -20.43
N ASN A 521 52.48 47.26 -20.10
CA ASN A 521 51.79 47.11 -18.82
C ASN A 521 52.64 46.38 -17.76
N SER A 522 53.95 46.21 -17.96
CA SER A 522 54.88 45.53 -17.02
C SER A 522 54.75 46.03 -15.58
N THR A 523 54.69 47.36 -15.39
CA THR A 523 54.53 48.00 -14.08
C THR A 523 53.19 47.67 -13.40
N ALA A 524 52.10 47.60 -14.17
CA ALA A 524 50.78 47.22 -13.66
C ALA A 524 50.70 45.72 -13.32
N ILE A 525 51.42 44.87 -14.06
CA ILE A 525 51.54 43.43 -13.80
C ILE A 525 52.32 43.18 -12.50
N ALA A 526 53.47 43.84 -12.34
CA ALA A 526 54.29 43.76 -11.12
C ALA A 526 53.52 44.21 -9.87
N ALA A 527 52.80 45.35 -9.94
CA ALA A 527 51.94 45.83 -8.85
C ALA A 527 50.83 44.83 -8.48
N ARG A 528 50.31 44.07 -9.47
CA ARG A 528 49.27 43.05 -9.26
C ARG A 528 49.83 41.76 -8.65
N GLN A 529 51.08 41.39 -8.95
CA GLN A 529 51.78 40.27 -8.32
C GLN A 529 52.09 40.58 -6.84
N ALA A 530 52.71 41.73 -6.55
CA ALA A 530 53.04 42.14 -5.18
C ALA A 530 51.80 42.17 -4.26
N ARG A 531 50.65 42.65 -4.77
CA ARG A 531 49.39 42.67 -4.02
C ARG A 531 48.81 41.26 -3.77
N LYS A 532 49.10 40.30 -4.65
CA LYS A 532 48.69 38.89 -4.50
C LYS A 532 49.59 38.16 -3.50
N GLU A 533 50.86 38.51 -3.41
CA GLU A 533 51.81 38.00 -2.42
C GLU A 533 51.52 38.54 -1.02
N GLN A 534 51.25 39.84 -0.87
CA GLN A 534 50.80 40.41 0.40
C GLN A 534 49.52 39.72 0.93
N LEU A 535 48.57 39.37 0.05
CA LEU A 535 47.37 38.63 0.45
C LEU A 535 47.67 37.19 0.90
N ARG A 536 48.63 36.50 0.27
CA ARG A 536 49.09 35.18 0.72
C ARG A 536 49.81 35.25 2.06
N ALA A 537 50.73 36.20 2.24
CA ALA A 537 51.44 36.40 3.51
C ALA A 537 50.44 36.60 4.65
N ARG A 538 49.44 37.47 4.45
CA ARG A 538 48.38 37.75 5.43
C ARG A 538 47.38 36.59 5.65
N GLN A 539 47.31 35.63 4.72
CA GLN A 539 46.59 34.36 4.94
C GLN A 539 47.45 33.37 5.72
N ALA A 540 48.75 33.27 5.43
CA ALA A 540 49.69 32.42 6.17
C ALA A 540 49.84 32.88 7.63
N GLU A 541 49.91 34.19 7.89
CA GLU A 541 49.88 34.77 9.25
C GLU A 541 48.60 34.38 10.01
N LYS A 542 47.43 34.38 9.34
CA LYS A 542 46.17 33.96 9.96
C LYS A 542 46.12 32.47 10.25
N GLN A 543 46.62 31.63 9.35
CA GLN A 543 46.67 30.18 9.57
C GLN A 543 47.67 29.83 10.69
N ALA A 544 48.84 30.48 10.73
CA ALA A 544 49.79 30.34 11.83
C ALA A 544 49.22 30.83 13.19
N ALA A 545 48.34 31.83 13.20
CA ALA A 545 47.64 32.28 14.40
C ALA A 545 46.50 31.34 14.84
N GLU A 546 45.90 30.58 13.91
CA GLU A 546 44.87 29.57 14.20
C GLU A 546 45.50 28.25 14.71
N ASP A 547 46.64 27.84 14.15
CA ASP A 547 47.35 26.58 14.48
C ASP A 547 48.05 26.58 15.86
N ILE A 548 48.25 27.74 16.50
CA ILE A 548 48.84 27.85 17.86
C ILE A 548 47.82 27.50 18.98
N SER A 549 46.53 27.35 18.65
CA SER A 549 45.47 27.11 19.64
C SER A 549 45.11 25.64 19.90
N ILE A 550 45.77 24.66 19.26
CA ILE A 550 45.44 23.22 19.39
C ILE A 550 46.69 22.33 19.52
N ALA A 551 47.13 22.11 20.76
CA ALA A 551 48.03 21.02 21.18
C ALA A 551 47.69 20.60 22.63
N PRO A 552 47.95 19.35 23.07
CA PRO A 552 46.85 18.55 23.60
C PRO A 552 46.83 18.34 25.12
N SER A 553 45.62 18.09 25.65
CA SER A 553 45.40 17.42 26.94
C SER A 553 44.47 16.21 26.76
N GLU A 554 44.95 15.02 27.10
CA GLU A 554 44.18 13.76 27.11
C GLU A 554 43.25 13.65 28.36
N PRO A 555 42.46 12.57 28.54
CA PRO A 555 41.36 12.19 27.64
C PRO A 555 40.05 11.91 28.43
N THR A 556 38.88 12.29 27.89
CA THR A 556 37.59 11.78 28.40
C THR A 556 36.61 11.48 27.28
N SER A 557 35.92 10.34 27.42
CA SER A 557 35.04 9.71 26.43
C SER A 557 33.74 10.47 26.14
N ALA A 558 33.48 10.75 24.85
CA ALA A 558 32.17 10.61 24.17
C ALA A 558 32.20 11.32 22.79
N GLU A 559 32.57 10.63 21.71
CA GLU A 559 32.47 11.19 20.36
C GLU A 559 31.11 10.90 19.70
N ASP A 560 30.48 11.93 19.13
CA ASP A 560 29.24 11.82 18.36
C ASP A 560 29.50 11.09 17.02
N PRO A 561 28.87 9.92 16.77
CA PRO A 561 29.08 9.14 15.54
C PRO A 561 28.73 9.90 14.25
N ARG A 562 27.93 10.97 14.32
CA ARG A 562 27.61 11.83 13.16
C ARG A 562 28.83 12.61 12.67
N LYS A 563 29.75 12.97 13.56
CA LYS A 563 30.96 13.75 13.22
C LYS A 563 31.96 12.88 12.46
N ALA A 564 32.14 11.63 12.89
CA ALA A 564 32.92 10.61 12.19
C ALA A 564 32.32 10.26 10.82
N ALA A 565 31.00 10.08 10.73
CA ALA A 565 30.31 9.80 9.46
C ALA A 565 30.47 10.95 8.44
N LEU A 566 30.41 12.21 8.89
CA LEU A 566 30.63 13.38 8.03
C LEU A 566 32.08 13.47 7.53
N ALA A 567 33.06 13.21 8.39
CA ALA A 567 34.47 13.15 8.00
C ALA A 567 34.73 12.05 6.95
N ALA A 568 34.17 10.86 7.15
CA ALA A 568 34.25 9.75 6.19
C ALA A 568 33.57 10.07 4.84
N ALA A 569 32.42 10.76 4.86
CA ALA A 569 31.74 11.22 3.64
C ALA A 569 32.58 12.24 2.85
N ILE A 570 33.22 13.19 3.54
CA ILE A 570 34.11 14.19 2.93
C ILE A 570 35.36 13.52 2.33
N ALA A 571 35.95 12.52 3.02
CA ALA A 571 37.07 11.75 2.50
C ALA A 571 36.71 10.97 1.22
N ARG A 572 35.55 10.28 1.21
CA ARG A 572 35.04 9.56 0.03
C ARG A 572 34.74 10.51 -1.14
N ALA A 573 34.20 11.69 -0.87
CA ALA A 573 33.96 12.71 -1.89
C ALA A 573 35.26 13.26 -2.50
N LYS A 574 36.32 13.47 -1.69
CA LYS A 574 37.64 13.87 -2.18
C LYS A 574 38.30 12.77 -3.03
N ALA A 575 38.26 11.52 -2.59
CA ALA A 575 38.80 10.38 -3.34
C ALA A 575 38.10 10.20 -4.71
N LYS A 576 36.76 10.25 -4.74
CA LYS A 576 35.99 10.13 -5.99
C LYS A 576 36.28 11.26 -6.99
N LYS A 577 36.60 12.47 -6.49
CA LYS A 577 36.94 13.63 -7.32
C LYS A 577 38.39 13.62 -7.83
N ALA A 578 39.30 12.91 -7.15
CA ALA A 578 40.66 12.68 -7.64
C ALA A 578 40.68 11.62 -8.75
N ALA A 579 39.93 10.52 -8.59
CA ALA A 579 39.88 9.42 -9.56
C ALA A 579 39.22 9.79 -10.91
N GLN A 580 38.37 10.83 -10.95
CA GLN A 580 37.69 11.26 -12.19
C GLN A 580 38.52 12.17 -13.11
N ASN A 581 39.77 12.50 -12.75
CA ASN A 581 40.54 13.56 -13.39
C ASN A 581 41.84 13.09 -14.10
N GLN A 582 42.00 11.78 -14.31
CA GLN A 582 43.15 11.18 -15.00
C GLN A 582 42.71 10.10 -16.00
N GLU A 583 42.15 10.49 -17.15
CA GLU A 583 42.06 9.61 -18.33
C GLU A 583 41.75 10.40 -19.65
N VAL A 584 42.75 11.12 -20.21
CA VAL A 584 42.74 11.55 -21.62
C VAL A 584 44.18 11.64 -22.18
N ALA A 585 44.35 11.06 -23.37
CA ALA A 585 45.43 11.22 -24.37
C ALA A 585 46.73 10.38 -24.25
N PRO A 586 47.34 9.95 -25.39
CA PRO A 586 48.32 8.86 -25.45
C PRO A 586 49.72 9.30 -25.89
N SER A 587 50.69 8.37 -25.84
CA SER A 587 51.94 8.45 -26.61
C SER A 587 52.38 7.06 -27.09
N LEU A 588 53.13 7.05 -28.20
CA LEU A 588 53.53 5.88 -29.00
C LEU A 588 55.00 5.52 -28.75
N GLU A 589 55.43 4.45 -29.43
CA GLU A 589 56.82 3.96 -29.60
C GLU A 589 57.43 3.16 -28.44
N ALA A 590 58.28 2.15 -28.67
CA ALA A 590 58.42 1.22 -29.80
C ALA A 590 59.39 0.10 -29.35
N ARG A 591 59.05 -1.19 -29.53
CA ARG A 591 60.04 -2.28 -29.59
C ARG A 591 59.46 -3.58 -30.13
N GLU A 592 60.04 -4.03 -31.24
CA GLU A 592 59.83 -5.25 -32.01
C GLU A 592 61.13 -5.49 -32.82
N PRO A 593 61.35 -6.62 -33.53
CA PRO A 593 60.60 -7.88 -33.52
C PRO A 593 61.49 -9.15 -33.47
N GLU A 594 60.86 -10.33 -33.30
CA GLU A 594 61.14 -11.61 -33.98
C GLU A 594 60.15 -12.68 -33.43
N SER A 595 59.60 -13.66 -34.18
CA SER A 595 59.17 -13.72 -35.59
C SER A 595 58.18 -14.91 -35.75
N THR A 596 57.17 -14.80 -36.64
CA THR A 596 56.61 -15.83 -37.58
C THR A 596 55.10 -15.67 -37.89
N ALA A 597 54.84 -15.34 -39.16
CA ALA A 597 53.63 -15.39 -39.99
C ALA A 597 52.34 -16.13 -39.53
N SER A 598 51.17 -15.50 -39.71
CA SER A 598 50.27 -15.70 -40.89
C SER A 598 48.84 -15.17 -40.64
N GLU A 599 48.24 -14.51 -41.65
CA GLU A 599 46.91 -13.88 -41.57
C GLU A 599 45.74 -14.88 -41.77
N LYS A 600 44.57 -14.55 -41.19
CA LYS A 600 43.24 -14.81 -41.79
C LYS A 600 42.11 -14.00 -41.13
N GLN A 601 41.17 -13.52 -41.95
CA GLN A 601 40.05 -12.65 -41.54
C GLN A 601 38.93 -13.41 -40.80
N ASP A 602 38.17 -12.70 -39.94
CA ASP A 602 37.01 -13.22 -39.20
C ASP A 602 35.75 -13.30 -40.08
N PRO A 603 35.18 -14.51 -40.33
CA PRO A 603 34.04 -14.71 -41.23
C PRO A 603 32.66 -14.35 -40.63
N ARG A 604 32.57 -13.82 -39.40
CA ARG A 604 31.27 -13.64 -38.72
C ARG A 604 30.49 -12.38 -39.07
N LYS A 605 31.12 -11.35 -39.65
CA LYS A 605 30.42 -10.10 -40.03
C LYS A 605 29.64 -10.21 -41.34
N ASP A 606 30.13 -10.96 -42.31
CA ASP A 606 29.49 -11.08 -43.63
C ASP A 606 28.25 -11.99 -43.62
N ALA A 607 28.23 -13.00 -42.73
CA ALA A 607 27.07 -13.86 -42.54
C ALA A 607 25.81 -13.10 -42.08
N VAL A 608 25.98 -12.07 -41.24
CA VAL A 608 24.88 -11.24 -40.74
C VAL A 608 24.36 -10.28 -41.83
N ALA A 609 25.26 -9.71 -42.63
CA ALA A 609 24.88 -8.88 -43.78
C ALA A 609 24.09 -9.69 -44.83
N ALA A 610 24.53 -10.91 -45.14
CA ALA A 610 23.83 -11.80 -46.07
C ALA A 610 22.44 -12.24 -45.58
N ALA A 611 22.26 -12.45 -44.27
CA ALA A 611 20.96 -12.79 -43.68
C ALA A 611 19.94 -11.64 -43.80
N ILE A 612 20.37 -10.40 -43.51
CA ILE A 612 19.51 -9.20 -43.59
C ILE A 612 19.08 -8.90 -45.04
N ALA A 613 19.95 -9.15 -46.02
CA ALA A 613 19.62 -9.04 -47.44
C ALA A 613 18.53 -10.04 -47.87
N ARG A 614 18.61 -11.30 -47.41
CA ARG A 614 17.62 -12.35 -47.74
C ARG A 614 16.24 -12.08 -47.15
N VAL A 615 16.16 -11.52 -45.94
CA VAL A 615 14.88 -11.13 -45.32
C VAL A 615 14.23 -9.94 -46.06
N LYS A 616 15.03 -8.97 -46.54
CA LYS A 616 14.51 -7.87 -47.37
C LYS A 616 14.02 -8.33 -48.74
N ALA A 617 14.74 -9.24 -49.41
CA ALA A 617 14.31 -9.81 -50.69
C ALA A 617 12.98 -10.59 -50.57
N LYS A 618 12.83 -11.41 -49.53
CA LYS A 618 11.62 -12.23 -49.33
C LYS A 618 10.36 -11.43 -48.97
N LYS A 619 10.50 -10.17 -48.54
CA LYS A 619 9.38 -9.27 -48.24
C LYS A 619 8.90 -8.43 -49.44
N ALA A 620 9.64 -8.46 -50.56
CA ALA A 620 9.30 -7.76 -51.81
C ALA A 620 8.65 -8.67 -52.87
N GLN A 621 8.51 -9.97 -52.61
CA GLN A 621 7.97 -10.98 -53.55
C GLN A 621 6.60 -11.54 -53.14
N THR A 622 5.85 -10.84 -52.28
CA THR A 622 4.48 -11.23 -51.87
C THR A 622 3.43 -10.16 -52.21
N GLN A 623 3.74 -9.31 -53.21
CA GLN A 623 2.82 -8.30 -53.74
C GLN A 623 2.86 -8.26 -55.28
N GLN A 624 2.56 -9.40 -55.92
CA GLN A 624 2.05 -9.50 -57.30
C GLN A 624 1.66 -10.96 -57.59
N LEU A 625 0.66 -11.16 -58.46
CA LEU A 625 -0.11 -12.39 -58.70
C LEU A 625 -1.08 -12.70 -57.51
N THR A 626 -2.38 -12.92 -57.71
CA THR A 626 -3.08 -13.40 -58.92
C THR A 626 -4.48 -12.78 -59.06
N GLU A 627 -4.90 -12.44 -60.28
CA GLU A 627 -6.30 -12.09 -60.60
C GLU A 627 -6.68 -12.66 -61.98
N THR A 628 -7.49 -13.73 -62.02
CA THR A 628 -8.50 -14.02 -63.06
C THR A 628 -9.36 -15.24 -62.65
N GLN A 629 -10.61 -15.25 -63.12
CA GLN A 629 -11.77 -16.04 -62.64
C GLN A 629 -12.11 -17.20 -63.65
N PRO A 630 -13.30 -17.89 -63.68
CA PRO A 630 -14.50 -17.84 -62.81
C PRO A 630 -15.26 -19.18 -62.50
N ALA A 631 -16.06 -19.19 -61.42
CA ALA A 631 -17.38 -19.86 -61.28
C ALA A 631 -18.04 -19.51 -59.91
N THR A 632 -19.38 -19.59 -59.80
CA THR A 632 -20.18 -18.83 -58.80
C THR A 632 -21.21 -19.71 -58.01
N PRO A 633 -22.10 -19.21 -57.11
CA PRO A 633 -22.10 -19.45 -55.63
C PRO A 633 -23.40 -20.18 -55.15
N PRO A 634 -23.99 -20.02 -53.92
CA PRO A 634 -23.56 -19.40 -52.64
C PRO A 634 -23.88 -20.17 -51.33
N ALA A 635 -23.27 -19.73 -50.20
CA ALA A 635 -23.93 -19.49 -48.90
C ALA A 635 -22.93 -18.85 -47.90
N GLU A 636 -23.34 -17.82 -47.15
CA GLU A 636 -22.53 -17.16 -46.11
C GLU A 636 -23.01 -17.54 -44.69
N GLU A 637 -22.07 -17.61 -43.74
CA GLU A 637 -22.36 -17.33 -42.34
C GLU A 637 -21.16 -16.58 -41.72
N THR A 638 -21.41 -15.49 -40.98
CA THR A 638 -20.36 -14.53 -40.56
C THR A 638 -20.30 -14.33 -39.04
N ASP A 639 -19.08 -14.31 -38.51
CA ASP A 639 -18.78 -14.10 -37.08
C ASP A 639 -19.27 -12.72 -36.58
N PRO A 640 -20.24 -12.66 -35.66
CA PRO A 640 -20.84 -11.41 -35.20
C PRO A 640 -19.87 -10.53 -34.38
N ARG A 641 -18.79 -11.07 -33.82
CA ARG A 641 -17.83 -10.29 -33.03
C ARG A 641 -16.96 -9.39 -33.93
N LYS A 642 -16.59 -9.85 -35.14
CA LYS A 642 -15.84 -9.03 -36.11
C LYS A 642 -16.66 -7.86 -36.66
N ALA A 643 -17.95 -8.05 -36.90
CA ALA A 643 -18.85 -6.99 -37.36
C ALA A 643 -19.00 -5.87 -36.31
N ALA A 644 -19.15 -6.22 -35.03
CA ALA A 644 -19.28 -5.25 -33.93
C ALA A 644 -18.01 -4.38 -33.76
N VAL A 645 -16.82 -4.98 -33.83
CA VAL A 645 -15.54 -4.25 -33.71
C VAL A 645 -15.31 -3.32 -34.91
N ALA A 646 -15.64 -3.76 -36.14
CA ALA A 646 -15.58 -2.91 -37.33
C ALA A 646 -16.53 -1.70 -37.22
N ALA A 647 -17.77 -1.91 -36.75
CA ALA A 647 -18.73 -0.84 -36.53
C ALA A 647 -18.29 0.16 -35.44
N ALA A 648 -17.66 -0.30 -34.36
CA ALA A 648 -17.10 0.55 -33.32
C ALA A 648 -15.96 1.44 -33.84
N ILE A 649 -15.01 0.86 -34.59
CA ILE A 649 -13.87 1.59 -35.18
C ILE A 649 -14.36 2.61 -36.23
N ALA A 650 -15.38 2.27 -37.02
CA ALA A 650 -16.00 3.20 -37.97
C ALA A 650 -16.65 4.40 -37.26
N ARG A 651 -17.38 4.17 -36.15
CA ARG A 651 -18.00 5.25 -35.35
C ARG A 651 -16.97 6.18 -34.70
N VAL A 652 -15.85 5.64 -34.20
CA VAL A 652 -14.75 6.46 -33.65
C VAL A 652 -14.07 7.29 -34.74
N LYS A 653 -13.83 6.73 -35.94
CA LYS A 653 -13.28 7.49 -37.08
C LYS A 653 -14.23 8.59 -37.57
N ALA A 654 -15.53 8.29 -37.71
CA ALA A 654 -16.54 9.28 -38.11
C ALA A 654 -16.62 10.47 -37.11
N LYS A 655 -16.62 10.17 -35.81
CA LYS A 655 -16.67 11.20 -34.76
C LYS A 655 -15.41 12.07 -34.69
N LYS A 656 -14.26 11.56 -35.12
CA LYS A 656 -12.99 12.31 -35.20
C LYS A 656 -12.89 13.18 -36.47
N ALA A 657 -13.54 12.78 -37.57
CA ALA A 657 -13.62 13.57 -38.79
C ALA A 657 -14.60 14.78 -38.69
N GLN A 658 -15.70 14.63 -37.94
CA GLN A 658 -16.70 15.70 -37.76
C GLN A 658 -16.27 16.85 -36.83
N THR A 659 -15.04 16.87 -36.31
CA THR A 659 -14.53 17.97 -35.46
C THR A 659 -13.51 18.88 -36.17
N GLN A 660 -13.37 18.79 -37.50
CA GLN A 660 -12.34 19.53 -38.27
C GLN A 660 -12.81 20.22 -39.56
N GLN A 661 -14.13 20.40 -39.79
CA GLN A 661 -14.65 21.23 -40.88
C GLN A 661 -15.74 22.18 -40.38
N LEU A 662 -15.71 23.43 -40.90
CA LEU A 662 -16.24 24.73 -40.39
C LEU A 662 -15.09 25.55 -39.76
N THR A 663 -14.48 26.55 -40.40
CA THR A 663 -14.87 27.36 -41.59
C THR A 663 -13.67 27.95 -42.35
N GLU A 664 -13.84 28.25 -43.66
CA GLU A 664 -12.99 29.17 -44.47
C GLU A 664 -13.72 30.54 -44.57
N ALA A 665 -13.09 31.68 -44.25
CA ALA A 665 -12.41 32.65 -45.16
C ALA A 665 -13.39 33.61 -45.93
N PRO A 666 -13.07 34.90 -46.21
CA PRO A 666 -11.73 35.41 -46.56
C PRO A 666 -11.25 36.81 -46.05
N ALA A 667 -9.93 37.01 -46.18
CA ALA A 667 -9.16 38.24 -46.49
C ALA A 667 -9.11 39.50 -45.56
N ALA A 668 -7.97 39.70 -44.87
CA ALA A 668 -7.06 40.87 -44.99
C ALA A 668 -5.86 40.79 -43.99
N THR A 669 -4.68 41.32 -44.34
CA THR A 669 -3.41 41.37 -43.56
C THR A 669 -2.99 42.83 -43.30
N PRO A 670 -1.95 43.17 -42.47
CA PRO A 670 -1.14 42.43 -41.45
C PRO A 670 -1.11 43.21 -40.08
N PRO A 671 -0.06 43.17 -39.22
CA PRO A 671 0.60 42.04 -38.54
C PRO A 671 0.54 42.08 -36.97
N VAL A 672 0.65 40.89 -36.37
CA VAL A 672 1.25 40.51 -35.05
C VAL A 672 1.34 41.55 -33.90
N GLU A 673 0.68 41.22 -32.78
CA GLU A 673 1.31 41.34 -31.43
C GLU A 673 0.88 40.15 -30.53
N GLU A 674 1.80 39.67 -29.69
CA GLU A 674 1.71 38.37 -29.00
C GLU A 674 1.06 38.49 -27.61
N THR A 675 -0.05 37.79 -27.35
CA THR A 675 -0.71 37.79 -26.02
C THR A 675 -1.14 36.40 -25.52
N ASP A 676 -0.90 36.16 -24.23
CA ASP A 676 -1.08 34.87 -23.52
C ASP A 676 -2.52 34.31 -23.64
N PRO A 677 -2.70 33.07 -24.16
CA PRO A 677 -4.01 32.44 -24.34
C PRO A 677 -4.81 32.26 -23.02
N ARG A 678 -4.15 32.28 -21.86
CA ARG A 678 -4.85 32.18 -20.56
C ARG A 678 -5.63 33.46 -20.20
N LYS A 679 -5.18 34.64 -20.61
CA LYS A 679 -5.93 35.89 -20.37
C LYS A 679 -7.21 35.96 -21.21
N ALA A 680 -7.13 35.52 -22.47
CA ALA A 680 -8.30 35.46 -23.37
C ALA A 680 -9.39 34.51 -22.85
N ALA A 681 -9.01 33.33 -22.33
CA ALA A 681 -9.95 32.37 -21.77
C ALA A 681 -10.71 32.91 -20.54
N VAL A 682 -10.03 33.65 -19.64
CA VAL A 682 -10.65 34.27 -18.45
C VAL A 682 -11.59 35.41 -18.84
N ALA A 683 -11.21 36.25 -19.82
CA ALA A 683 -12.08 37.29 -20.34
C ALA A 683 -13.37 36.72 -20.97
N ALA A 684 -13.24 35.64 -21.77
CA ALA A 684 -14.38 34.94 -22.37
C ALA A 684 -15.32 34.30 -21.31
N ALA A 685 -14.77 33.77 -20.22
CA ALA A 685 -15.57 33.24 -19.11
C ALA A 685 -16.37 34.35 -18.40
N ILE A 686 -15.74 35.49 -18.11
CA ILE A 686 -16.40 36.65 -17.46
C ILE A 686 -17.48 37.24 -18.38
N ALA A 687 -17.24 37.31 -19.69
CA ALA A 687 -18.23 37.75 -20.67
C ALA A 687 -19.47 36.81 -20.71
N ARG A 688 -19.27 35.49 -20.69
CA ARG A 688 -20.37 34.51 -20.64
C ARG A 688 -21.20 34.60 -19.36
N VAL A 689 -20.57 34.87 -18.21
CA VAL A 689 -21.30 35.09 -16.94
C VAL A 689 -22.11 36.38 -16.98
N LYS A 690 -21.58 37.48 -17.55
CA LYS A 690 -22.33 38.73 -17.73
C LYS A 690 -23.50 38.56 -18.71
N ALA A 691 -23.30 37.91 -19.85
CA ALA A 691 -24.37 37.65 -20.83
C ALA A 691 -25.50 36.80 -20.24
N LYS A 692 -25.17 35.74 -19.49
CA LYS A 692 -26.17 34.89 -18.83
C LYS A 692 -26.96 35.63 -17.74
N LYS A 693 -26.33 36.61 -17.06
CA LYS A 693 -27.00 37.47 -16.07
C LYS A 693 -27.92 38.52 -16.71
N ALA A 694 -27.58 39.02 -17.90
CA ALA A 694 -28.43 39.94 -18.68
C ALA A 694 -29.67 39.24 -19.28
N GLN A 695 -29.53 38.02 -19.81
CA GLN A 695 -30.67 37.25 -20.35
C GLN A 695 -31.72 36.84 -19.29
N THR A 696 -31.37 36.85 -18.00
CA THR A 696 -32.35 36.59 -16.92
C THR A 696 -33.13 37.85 -16.51
N GLN A 697 -32.87 39.01 -17.12
CA GLN A 697 -33.51 40.30 -16.77
C GLN A 697 -34.37 40.90 -17.89
N GLN A 698 -34.64 40.17 -18.98
CA GLN A 698 -35.45 40.65 -20.12
C GLN A 698 -36.73 39.82 -20.40
N LEU A 699 -37.21 39.04 -19.42
CA LEU A 699 -38.42 38.22 -19.54
C LEU A 699 -39.49 38.58 -18.47
N THR A 700 -39.76 39.88 -18.29
CA THR A 700 -40.99 40.38 -17.63
C THR A 700 -41.23 41.85 -17.98
N GLU A 701 -42.05 42.12 -19.01
CA GLU A 701 -42.88 43.34 -19.11
C GLU A 701 -43.84 43.31 -20.32
N THR A 702 -45.11 42.94 -20.09
CA THR A 702 -46.34 43.54 -20.66
C THR A 702 -47.58 42.83 -20.05
N GLN A 703 -48.66 43.58 -19.81
CA GLN A 703 -49.83 43.24 -18.95
C GLN A 703 -51.10 42.91 -19.79
N PRO A 704 -52.35 42.70 -19.25
CA PRO A 704 -52.88 42.69 -17.86
C PRO A 704 -53.80 41.45 -17.56
N ALA A 705 -54.70 41.31 -16.54
CA ALA A 705 -55.08 42.06 -15.32
C ALA A 705 -55.82 41.14 -14.29
N THR A 706 -55.83 41.53 -12.99
CA THR A 706 -56.82 41.26 -11.90
C THR A 706 -57.26 39.83 -11.49
N PRO A 707 -57.57 39.56 -10.19
CA PRO A 707 -56.84 39.91 -8.96
C PRO A 707 -56.72 38.64 -8.02
N PRO A 708 -56.59 38.68 -6.67
CA PRO A 708 -55.37 38.21 -6.00
C PRO A 708 -55.52 37.00 -5.06
N VAL A 709 -54.42 36.25 -4.87
CA VAL A 709 -54.18 35.40 -3.68
C VAL A 709 -52.71 35.56 -3.26
N GLU A 710 -52.46 35.85 -1.98
CA GLU A 710 -51.11 35.78 -1.41
C GLU A 710 -50.71 34.32 -1.18
N GLU A 711 -49.56 33.90 -1.70
CA GLU A 711 -48.91 32.68 -1.23
C GLU A 711 -47.44 32.96 -0.87
N THR A 712 -47.10 32.73 0.39
CA THR A 712 -45.77 33.03 0.95
C THR A 712 -44.86 31.82 0.83
N ASP A 713 -43.67 32.00 0.26
CA ASP A 713 -42.69 30.92 0.03
C ASP A 713 -42.35 30.17 1.34
N PRO A 714 -42.78 28.90 1.51
CA PRO A 714 -42.60 28.17 2.75
C PRO A 714 -41.14 27.85 3.06
N ARG A 715 -40.24 27.89 2.06
CA ARG A 715 -38.81 27.63 2.26
C ARG A 715 -38.11 28.79 2.97
N LYS A 716 -38.49 30.04 2.70
CA LYS A 716 -37.96 31.22 3.42
C LYS A 716 -38.40 31.22 4.89
N ALA A 717 -39.66 30.87 5.17
CA ALA A 717 -40.15 30.74 6.54
C ALA A 717 -39.42 29.64 7.33
N ALA A 718 -39.19 28.47 6.72
CA ALA A 718 -38.46 27.36 7.34
C ALA A 718 -37.00 27.71 7.68
N VAL A 719 -36.30 28.42 6.78
CA VAL A 719 -34.91 28.86 7.01
C VAL A 719 -34.84 29.92 8.11
N ALA A 720 -35.78 30.87 8.15
CA ALA A 720 -35.86 31.86 9.22
C ALA A 720 -36.11 31.19 10.59
N ALA A 721 -37.03 30.22 10.67
CA ALA A 721 -37.30 29.46 11.88
C ALA A 721 -36.10 28.62 12.36
N ALA A 722 -35.33 28.04 11.43
CA ALA A 722 -34.10 27.31 11.75
C ALA A 722 -33.03 28.24 12.35
N ILE A 723 -32.81 29.41 11.74
CA ILE A 723 -31.85 30.42 12.23
C ILE A 723 -32.28 30.96 13.61
N ALA A 724 -33.57 31.18 13.83
CA ALA A 724 -34.10 31.59 15.14
C ALA A 724 -33.85 30.53 16.23
N ARG A 725 -34.09 29.24 15.93
CA ARG A 725 -33.81 28.13 16.86
C ARG A 725 -32.33 28.00 17.20
N VAL A 726 -31.44 28.20 16.23
CA VAL A 726 -29.98 28.19 16.47
C VAL A 726 -29.54 29.38 17.34
N LYS A 727 -30.09 30.59 17.11
CA LYS A 727 -29.83 31.76 17.98
C LYS A 727 -30.35 31.54 19.41
N ALA A 728 -31.56 31.03 19.58
CA ALA A 728 -32.14 30.75 20.90
C ALA A 728 -31.31 29.70 21.69
N LYS A 729 -30.87 28.63 21.02
CA LYS A 729 -30.03 27.60 21.65
C LYS A 729 -28.66 28.14 22.05
N LYS A 730 -28.08 29.07 21.27
CA LYS A 730 -26.82 29.74 21.60
C LYS A 730 -26.95 30.69 22.80
N ALA A 731 -28.06 31.42 22.91
CA ALA A 731 -28.37 32.28 24.05
C ALA A 731 -28.56 31.48 25.36
N GLN A 732 -29.33 30.38 25.33
CA GLN A 732 -29.46 29.49 26.49
C GLN A 732 -28.13 28.88 26.94
N THR A 733 -27.23 28.56 25.99
CA THR A 733 -25.91 28.01 26.32
C THR A 733 -25.01 29.05 27.01
N GLN A 734 -25.18 30.35 26.72
CA GLN A 734 -24.41 31.41 27.37
C GLN A 734 -24.94 31.73 28.79
N GLN A 735 -26.27 31.73 29.01
CA GLN A 735 -26.84 31.94 30.35
C GLN A 735 -26.50 30.82 31.36
N LEU A 736 -26.24 29.59 30.89
CA LEU A 736 -25.79 28.48 31.75
C LEU A 736 -24.35 28.62 32.24
N THR A 737 -23.53 29.50 31.64
CA THR A 737 -22.14 29.76 32.04
C THR A 737 -21.96 30.91 33.04
N GLU A 738 -22.96 31.77 33.25
CA GLU A 738 -22.85 32.95 34.13
C GLU A 738 -23.41 32.74 35.56
N ILE A 739 -23.96 31.56 35.87
CA ILE A 739 -24.58 31.27 37.18
C ILE A 739 -23.63 30.52 38.14
N GLN A 740 -22.38 30.24 37.75
CA GLN A 740 -21.40 29.48 38.56
C GLN A 740 -20.27 30.34 39.19
N SER A 741 -20.52 31.61 39.50
CA SER A 741 -19.51 32.46 40.15
C SER A 741 -20.07 33.51 41.12
N GLU A 742 -20.67 33.07 42.25
CA GLU A 742 -20.69 33.83 43.51
C GLU A 742 -21.13 32.93 44.70
N ALA A 743 -20.80 33.34 45.93
CA ALA A 743 -21.08 32.70 47.24
C ALA A 743 -20.08 31.62 47.76
N PRO A 744 -19.91 31.46 49.11
CA PRO A 744 -18.59 31.22 49.75
C PRO A 744 -18.37 29.78 50.32
N PRO A 745 -17.18 29.47 50.91
CA PRO A 745 -16.77 28.09 51.16
C PRO A 745 -17.14 27.55 52.56
N ALA A 746 -17.71 26.33 52.61
CA ALA A 746 -17.61 25.41 53.77
C ALA A 746 -18.03 23.96 53.43
N GLU A 747 -17.36 23.02 54.08
CA GLU A 747 -17.70 21.61 54.39
C GLU A 747 -17.79 20.51 53.29
N GLU A 748 -17.11 19.40 53.59
CA GLU A 748 -17.01 18.19 52.78
C GLU A 748 -18.28 17.34 52.83
N THR A 749 -18.79 16.89 51.68
CA THR A 749 -19.72 15.75 51.61
C THR A 749 -19.33 14.77 50.51
N ASP A 750 -19.34 13.47 50.84
CA ASP A 750 -18.83 12.38 49.99
C ASP A 750 -19.59 12.27 48.64
N PRO A 751 -18.91 12.40 47.48
CA PRO A 751 -19.54 12.31 46.16
C PRO A 751 -20.25 10.97 45.89
N ARG A 752 -19.93 9.89 46.62
CA ARG A 752 -20.68 8.62 46.50
C ARG A 752 -22.13 8.75 46.97
N LYS A 753 -22.42 9.52 48.03
CA LYS A 753 -23.81 9.69 48.50
C LYS A 753 -24.67 10.43 47.47
N ALA A 754 -24.12 11.48 46.84
CA ALA A 754 -24.78 12.19 45.75
C ALA A 754 -25.06 11.29 44.53
N ALA A 755 -24.09 10.45 44.14
CA ALA A 755 -24.26 9.50 43.04
C ALA A 755 -25.33 8.43 43.32
N ILE A 756 -25.40 7.92 44.56
CA ILE A 756 -26.43 6.95 44.98
C ILE A 756 -27.82 7.59 45.00
N ALA A 757 -27.97 8.81 45.52
CA ALA A 757 -29.23 9.54 45.49
C ALA A 757 -29.73 9.79 44.06
N ALA A 758 -28.83 10.18 43.14
CA ALA A 758 -29.15 10.35 41.73
C ALA A 758 -29.56 9.03 41.03
N ALA A 759 -28.95 7.90 41.42
CA ALA A 759 -29.34 6.58 40.92
C ALA A 759 -30.75 6.17 41.40
N ILE A 760 -31.06 6.38 42.68
CA ILE A 760 -32.37 6.08 43.27
C ILE A 760 -33.46 6.95 42.62
N ALA A 761 -33.20 8.25 42.41
CA ALA A 761 -34.13 9.15 41.73
C ALA A 761 -34.43 8.70 40.28
N ARG A 762 -33.42 8.22 39.54
CA ARG A 762 -33.59 7.68 38.18
C ARG A 762 -34.39 6.37 38.15
N VAL A 763 -34.21 5.50 39.14
CA VAL A 763 -35.00 4.26 39.26
C VAL A 763 -36.46 4.58 39.59
N LYS A 764 -36.71 5.55 40.49
CA LYS A 764 -38.07 5.98 40.83
C LYS A 764 -38.80 6.59 39.62
N ALA A 765 -38.18 7.57 38.96
CA ALA A 765 -38.76 8.19 37.75
C ALA A 765 -39.04 7.17 36.63
N LYS A 766 -38.22 6.13 36.49
CA LYS A 766 -38.45 5.05 35.51
C LYS A 766 -39.60 4.13 35.90
N LYS A 767 -39.85 3.93 37.20
CA LYS A 767 -40.99 3.16 37.71
C LYS A 767 -42.29 3.95 37.55
N ASP A 768 -42.28 5.23 37.91
CA ASP A 768 -43.43 6.14 37.79
C ASP A 768 -43.87 6.25 36.30
N ALA A 769 -42.92 6.31 35.36
CA ALA A 769 -43.20 6.29 33.92
C ALA A 769 -43.78 4.95 33.41
N GLN A 770 -43.43 3.81 34.03
CA GLN A 770 -44.01 2.51 33.70
C GLN A 770 -45.42 2.32 34.27
N GLU A 771 -45.73 2.92 35.42
CA GLU A 771 -47.10 2.96 35.96
C GLU A 771 -48.00 3.86 35.10
N GLN A 772 -47.51 5.03 34.63
CA GLN A 772 -48.25 5.88 33.69
C GLN A 772 -48.51 5.19 32.33
N GLN A 773 -47.57 4.39 31.82
CA GLN A 773 -47.80 3.59 30.60
C GLN A 773 -48.83 2.46 30.80
N LYS A 774 -48.98 1.91 32.02
CA LYS A 774 -50.03 0.93 32.31
C LYS A 774 -51.42 1.56 32.36
N ILE A 775 -51.54 2.74 32.97
CA ILE A 775 -52.81 3.49 33.09
C ILE A 775 -53.29 4.03 31.72
N SER A 776 -52.46 3.96 30.67
CA SER A 776 -52.80 4.39 29.31
C SER A 776 -53.25 3.24 28.38
N ILE A 777 -53.41 2.02 28.90
CA ILE A 777 -53.74 0.79 28.13
C ILE A 777 -54.97 0.05 28.72
N GLU A 778 -55.56 0.56 29.81
CA GLU A 778 -56.92 0.26 30.28
C GLU A 778 -57.85 1.44 29.94
#